data_AF-A0A2X0S116-F1
#
_entry.id   AF-A0A2X0S116-F1
#
_cell.length_a   1.000
_cell.length_b   1.000
_cell.length_c   1.000
_cell.angle_alpha   90.00
_cell.angle_beta   90.00
_cell.angle_gamma   90.00
#
_symmetry.space_group_name_H-M   'P 1'
#
loop_
_entity.id
_entity.type
_entity.pdbx_description
1 polymer ?
#
loop_
_entity_poly.entity_id
_entity_poly.type
_entity_poly.pdbx_seq_one_letter_code
_entity_poly.pdbx_strand_id
1 'polypeptide(L)'
;MALSAGDVPTMYAVLANSLSADEATRHPAESALAQCEPRPGFCSCLLEIISARGSSCREDVRLLATVYFKNSINRYWRTRRDSYGISNEEKDHLRKNLLLNIREENNQIALQLAVLISKIARLDYPREWRDIFSILAQQLQSADVLASHRVFMVLFRTLKELSTKRLAVDQRNYAEITSHLFEYTWNLWKSDVQTILQNLSMLSQRNDLDSILEQSNDLILICDRWLLCLKIIRQLIFSGYASDSTTAQEVWQVREVCPTVLSAIQSLLPYYSSFKDKQAKLWEFAKRACTKLMKVLVTLQGRHPYSFVHQTVLPATVDFCLNIITNPEQAGASFEEFLIQCMVLVKTVSECKEYKPSATGRVINESAQPLSLEQKKKNFAAVASDMLKVVLPGDRVVLLCNILIRRYFIYTAKDLEEWSENPESFHHEQNLVQWTEKQRPCAEALFIVIFENYRELLAPVVVSILREAMSVSPPLETDVTSGMLLKDAAYTAAGHVYYELSNYLSFNEWFHGSLSIEISNGHPNMRIIRRKVALLLGQWISEIKGDTRKLVYRALVALLQDNDIAVRLAACSSLCYLFQESSFSELDLFECLPTCWTMCFKLTEDVQEFDSKVQVLNFISVLLEHVGDKVIPFASQLSQFFQKIWDESAGESLLQIQLLTALRTFVSSLGYQSPLSYHMLMPILQSGVNVDSPDALNLLEDSVLLWEATLSNAPSIVPQLMDLFAYLVGIVNRSFDHLEVAVNIVEDYTIFGGSEFLKSHGTSLANVLDTIVGNVNDKGLLTTLPVIDLLIQLFPQEAPPLISSALQKLIFISLSRDDEHNPSRTTVRASSGAILARLLVMNTNFSAQLLSEPALLANIQQSGISLKDNLLLSLVDMWIDKVDNATAIQQKEYAMALSVVLTLQIPQVIDKLDDILSVCTTVIIGGREVKTEDDSSGDITSSSWLGNDNSGYSSKFLKKRQAKDLDPIKQASLENILRENLKACAAHHGDSTFNAAISRIHPSSFAQLQQALNSA
;
A
#
# COMPACT_ATOMS: atom_id res chain seq x y z
N MET A 1 -34.67 33.23 -6.22
CA MET A 1 -34.33 34.58 -6.75
C MET A 1 -32.82 34.75 -6.77
N ALA A 2 -32.26 35.30 -7.85
CA ALA A 2 -30.85 35.67 -7.89
C ALA A 2 -30.55 36.80 -6.89
N LEU A 3 -29.32 36.83 -6.37
CA LEU A 3 -28.80 37.93 -5.58
C LEU A 3 -28.24 39.01 -6.51
N SER A 4 -28.33 40.26 -6.08
CA SER A 4 -27.96 41.45 -6.85
C SER A 4 -27.01 42.36 -6.05
N ALA A 5 -26.49 43.41 -6.69
CA ALA A 5 -25.65 44.40 -6.02
C ALA A 5 -26.35 45.07 -4.81
N GLY A 6 -27.69 45.17 -4.82
CA GLY A 6 -28.47 45.70 -3.70
C GLY A 6 -28.46 44.82 -2.45
N ASP A 7 -28.10 43.53 -2.58
CA ASP A 7 -28.06 42.57 -1.48
C ASP A 7 -26.71 42.53 -0.74
N VAL A 8 -25.69 43.24 -1.25
CA VAL A 8 -24.33 43.27 -0.67
C VAL A 8 -24.31 43.76 0.79
N PRO A 9 -25.02 44.84 1.19
CA PRO A 9 -25.04 45.27 2.59
C PRO A 9 -25.66 44.22 3.52
N THR A 10 -26.72 43.55 3.07
CA THR A 10 -27.38 42.47 3.81
C THR A 10 -26.41 41.29 3.97
N MET A 11 -25.74 40.89 2.90
CA MET A 11 -24.74 39.82 2.92
C MET A 11 -23.58 40.15 3.88
N TYR A 12 -23.11 41.40 3.87
CA TYR A 12 -22.08 41.86 4.81
C TYR A 12 -22.54 41.76 6.25
N ALA A 13 -23.76 42.22 6.57
CA ALA A 13 -24.32 42.14 7.92
C ALA A 13 -24.45 40.67 8.38
N VAL A 14 -24.90 39.78 7.50
CA VAL A 14 -25.00 38.35 7.80
C VAL A 14 -23.60 37.75 8.08
N LEU A 15 -22.60 38.04 7.25
CA LEU A 15 -21.23 37.57 7.49
C LEU A 15 -20.66 38.12 8.81
N ALA A 16 -20.86 39.40 9.10
CA ALA A 16 -20.43 40.01 10.35
C ALA A 16 -21.09 39.38 11.58
N ASN A 17 -22.40 39.10 11.50
CA ASN A 17 -23.16 38.45 12.57
C ASN A 17 -22.74 36.99 12.78
N SER A 18 -22.33 36.29 11.72
CA SER A 18 -21.79 34.92 11.83
C SER A 18 -20.45 34.85 12.56
N LEU A 19 -19.75 35.97 12.70
CA LEU A 19 -18.53 36.10 13.51
C LEU A 19 -18.82 36.51 14.97
N SER A 20 -20.09 36.70 15.35
CA SER A 20 -20.46 37.09 16.71
C SER A 20 -20.16 35.97 17.71
N ALA A 21 -19.67 36.34 18.90
CA ALA A 21 -19.53 35.41 20.01
C ALA A 21 -20.89 34.98 20.59
N ASP A 22 -21.94 35.78 20.38
CA ASP A 22 -23.30 35.47 20.80
C ASP A 22 -23.97 34.47 19.84
N GLU A 23 -24.31 33.30 20.37
CA GLU A 23 -24.93 32.19 19.63
C GLU A 23 -26.32 32.56 19.08
N ALA A 24 -27.09 33.39 19.80
CA ALA A 24 -28.41 33.84 19.36
C ALA A 24 -28.34 34.71 18.10
N THR A 25 -27.23 35.43 17.91
CA THR A 25 -26.96 36.23 16.71
C THR A 25 -26.27 35.40 15.61
N ARG A 26 -25.36 34.51 15.99
CA ARG A 26 -24.53 33.71 15.06
C ARG A 26 -25.31 32.62 14.33
N HIS A 27 -26.10 31.81 15.02
CA HIS A 27 -26.82 30.68 14.39
C HIS A 27 -27.81 31.09 13.28
N PRO A 28 -28.64 32.14 13.47
CA PRO A 28 -29.50 32.64 12.40
C PRO A 28 -28.71 33.15 11.20
N ALA A 29 -27.55 33.78 11.44
CA ALA A 29 -26.69 34.28 10.37
C ALA A 29 -26.03 33.13 9.59
N GLU A 30 -25.52 32.10 10.26
CA GLU A 30 -24.99 30.89 9.62
C GLU A 30 -26.06 30.18 8.77
N SER A 31 -27.29 30.05 9.28
CA SER A 31 -28.42 29.49 8.51
C SER A 31 -28.76 30.34 7.30
N ALA A 32 -28.76 31.67 7.43
CA ALA A 32 -29.00 32.57 6.31
C ALA A 32 -27.91 32.45 5.23
N LEU A 33 -26.63 32.26 5.61
CA LEU A 33 -25.54 32.01 4.65
C LEU A 33 -25.73 30.69 3.91
N ALA A 34 -26.09 29.61 4.62
CA ALA A 34 -26.35 28.31 4.01
C ALA A 34 -27.50 28.37 2.99
N GLN A 35 -28.54 29.16 3.25
CA GLN A 35 -29.64 29.39 2.31
C GLN A 35 -29.25 30.27 1.12
N CYS A 36 -28.27 31.16 1.29
CA CYS A 36 -27.79 32.03 0.22
C CYS A 36 -26.78 31.36 -0.70
N GLU A 37 -25.98 30.42 -0.20
CA GLU A 37 -24.88 29.77 -0.94
C GLU A 37 -25.26 29.20 -2.32
N PRO A 38 -26.42 28.52 -2.50
CA PRO A 38 -26.79 27.98 -3.82
C PRO A 38 -27.43 29.00 -4.76
N ARG A 39 -27.65 30.26 -4.32
CA ARG A 39 -28.35 31.27 -5.13
C ARG A 39 -27.40 31.90 -6.16
N PRO A 40 -27.83 32.09 -7.43
CA PRO A 40 -27.05 32.83 -8.43
C PRO A 40 -26.71 34.24 -7.92
N GLY A 41 -25.52 34.75 -8.23
CA GLY A 41 -25.05 36.05 -7.74
C GLY A 41 -24.41 36.04 -6.34
N PHE A 42 -24.47 34.93 -5.59
CA PHE A 42 -23.86 34.82 -4.26
C PHE A 42 -22.35 35.10 -4.29
N CYS A 43 -21.62 34.42 -5.19
CA CYS A 43 -20.19 34.62 -5.37
C CYS A 43 -19.85 36.05 -5.79
N SER A 44 -20.70 36.68 -6.61
CA SER A 44 -20.56 38.08 -7.00
C SER A 44 -20.69 39.03 -5.80
N CYS A 45 -21.68 38.82 -4.94
CA CYS A 45 -21.82 39.59 -3.69
C CYS A 45 -20.60 39.42 -2.78
N LEU A 46 -20.07 38.19 -2.65
CA LEU A 46 -18.86 37.95 -1.87
C LEU A 46 -17.65 38.70 -2.45
N LEU A 47 -17.50 38.70 -3.78
CA LEU A 47 -16.40 39.41 -4.44
C LEU A 47 -16.45 40.92 -4.20
N GLU A 48 -17.64 41.54 -4.21
CA GLU A 48 -17.82 42.95 -3.87
C GLU A 48 -17.36 43.25 -2.43
N ILE A 49 -17.76 42.40 -1.46
CA ILE A 49 -17.33 42.53 -0.05
C ILE A 49 -15.81 42.39 0.08
N ILE A 50 -15.22 41.42 -0.63
CA ILE A 50 -13.77 41.22 -0.63
C ILE A 50 -13.06 42.44 -1.23
N SER A 51 -13.64 43.06 -2.26
CA SER A 51 -13.06 44.22 -2.96
C SER A 51 -13.21 45.53 -2.18
N ALA A 52 -14.10 45.60 -1.18
CA ALA A 52 -14.29 46.78 -0.33
C ALA A 52 -13.08 46.99 0.61
N ARG A 53 -12.22 47.96 0.28
CA ARG A 53 -11.01 48.30 1.05
C ARG A 53 -11.24 49.50 1.98
N GLY A 54 -10.46 49.58 3.06
CA GLY A 54 -10.42 50.72 3.98
C GLY A 54 -11.35 50.58 5.19
N SER A 55 -11.53 51.69 5.94
CA SER A 55 -12.26 51.72 7.23
C SER A 55 -13.75 51.37 7.15
N SER A 56 -14.29 51.15 5.95
CA SER A 56 -15.69 50.82 5.69
C SER A 56 -16.01 49.33 5.82
N CYS A 57 -15.01 48.45 5.84
CA CYS A 57 -15.20 46.99 5.83
C CYS A 57 -14.19 46.29 6.75
N ARG A 58 -14.68 45.47 7.69
CA ARG A 58 -13.80 44.74 8.62
C ARG A 58 -13.02 43.63 7.89
N GLU A 59 -11.73 43.47 8.20
CA GLU A 59 -10.87 42.49 7.52
C GLU A 59 -11.28 41.03 7.78
N ASP A 60 -11.79 40.74 8.98
CA ASP A 60 -12.30 39.41 9.35
C ASP A 60 -13.52 39.00 8.52
N VAL A 61 -14.41 39.95 8.22
CA VAL A 61 -15.55 39.75 7.33
C VAL A 61 -15.09 39.50 5.89
N ARG A 62 -14.12 40.27 5.39
CA ARG A 62 -13.53 40.06 4.04
C ARG A 62 -12.85 38.70 3.92
N LEU A 63 -12.13 38.29 4.97
CA LEU A 63 -11.49 36.97 5.02
C LEU A 63 -12.54 35.86 5.00
N LEU A 64 -13.60 35.97 5.81
CA LEU A 64 -14.70 35.01 5.83
C LEU A 64 -15.39 34.92 4.46
N ALA A 65 -15.67 36.07 3.82
CA ALA A 65 -16.22 36.12 2.46
C ALA A 65 -15.33 35.38 1.46
N THR A 66 -14.01 35.57 1.55
CA THR A 66 -13.03 34.87 0.68
C THR A 66 -13.05 33.35 0.90
N VAL A 67 -13.19 32.92 2.16
CA VAL A 67 -13.28 31.49 2.51
C VAL A 67 -14.58 30.86 1.97
N TYR A 68 -15.72 31.53 2.14
CA TYR A 68 -16.99 31.10 1.55
C TYR A 68 -16.87 30.99 0.03
N PHE A 69 -16.33 32.02 -0.63
CA PHE A 69 -16.20 32.02 -2.08
C PHE A 69 -15.31 30.85 -2.55
N LYS A 70 -14.15 30.64 -1.92
CA LYS A 70 -13.29 29.49 -2.20
C LYS A 70 -14.03 28.14 -2.07
N ASN A 71 -14.86 27.98 -1.04
CA ASN A 71 -15.62 26.75 -0.82
C ASN A 71 -16.72 26.57 -1.88
N SER A 72 -17.37 27.66 -2.30
CA SER A 72 -18.38 27.67 -3.35
C SER A 72 -17.83 27.20 -4.71
N ILE A 73 -16.54 27.42 -5.02
CA ILE A 73 -15.94 26.94 -6.28
C ILE A 73 -16.03 25.42 -6.41
N ASN A 74 -15.66 24.68 -5.36
CA ASN A 74 -15.68 23.22 -5.41
C ASN A 74 -17.10 22.66 -5.59
N ARG A 75 -18.10 23.36 -5.02
CA ARG A 75 -19.50 22.92 -4.97
C ARG A 75 -20.28 23.32 -6.23
N TYR A 76 -20.17 24.58 -6.64
CA TYR A 76 -21.09 25.20 -7.61
C TYR A 76 -20.42 25.73 -8.88
N TRP A 77 -19.09 25.70 -9.02
CA TRP A 77 -18.44 26.22 -10.24
C TRP A 77 -18.81 25.42 -11.49
N ARG A 78 -18.97 24.10 -11.39
CA ARG A 78 -19.45 23.25 -12.49
C ARG A 78 -20.92 22.93 -12.30
N THR A 79 -21.68 22.96 -13.40
CA THR A 79 -23.04 22.44 -13.42
C THR A 79 -23.01 20.93 -13.16
N ARG A 80 -23.77 20.48 -12.16
CA ARG A 80 -23.95 19.05 -11.84
C ARG A 80 -25.40 18.66 -12.14
N ARG A 81 -25.71 17.36 -12.18
CA ARG A 81 -27.09 16.87 -12.39
C ARG A 81 -28.06 17.46 -11.36
N ASP A 82 -27.61 17.67 -10.12
CA ASP A 82 -28.46 18.07 -8.99
C ASP A 82 -28.31 19.54 -8.59
N SER A 83 -27.51 20.34 -9.31
CA SER A 83 -27.29 21.75 -8.99
C SER A 83 -27.02 22.58 -10.24
N TYR A 84 -27.89 23.56 -10.46
CA TYR A 84 -27.65 24.64 -11.42
C TYR A 84 -26.48 25.48 -10.88
N GLY A 85 -25.27 25.17 -11.36
CA GLY A 85 -24.06 25.87 -10.98
C GLY A 85 -24.03 27.33 -11.42
N ILE A 86 -22.89 27.99 -11.23
CA ILE A 86 -22.68 29.40 -11.59
C ILE A 86 -22.75 29.58 -13.12
N SER A 87 -23.49 30.61 -13.56
CA SER A 87 -23.64 30.97 -14.98
C SER A 87 -22.31 31.36 -15.63
N ASN A 88 -22.21 31.25 -16.96
CA ASN A 88 -20.97 31.61 -17.67
C ASN A 88 -20.71 33.12 -17.60
N GLU A 89 -21.77 33.95 -17.67
CA GLU A 89 -21.66 35.40 -17.53
C GLU A 89 -21.12 35.81 -16.15
N GLU A 90 -21.61 35.16 -15.10
CA GLU A 90 -21.10 35.37 -13.74
C GLU A 90 -19.64 34.91 -13.62
N LYS A 91 -19.28 33.74 -14.16
CA LYS A 91 -17.88 33.26 -14.16
C LYS A 91 -16.93 34.25 -14.83
N ASP A 92 -17.31 34.81 -15.98
CA ASP A 92 -16.49 35.79 -16.70
C ASP A 92 -16.26 37.05 -15.87
N HIS A 93 -17.34 37.56 -15.25
CA HIS A 93 -17.28 38.68 -14.32
C HIS A 93 -16.36 38.39 -13.13
N LEU A 94 -16.52 37.24 -12.47
CA LEU A 94 -15.73 36.82 -11.32
C LEU A 94 -14.24 36.69 -11.68
N ARG A 95 -13.91 36.02 -12.79
CA ARG A 95 -12.52 35.84 -13.25
C ARG A 95 -11.83 37.17 -13.49
N LYS A 96 -12.50 38.11 -14.18
CA LYS A 96 -11.95 39.45 -14.45
C LYS A 96 -11.71 40.23 -13.16
N ASN A 97 -12.68 40.29 -12.27
CA ASN A 97 -12.60 41.09 -11.05
C ASN A 97 -11.67 40.49 -9.98
N LEU A 98 -11.51 39.16 -9.94
CA LEU A 98 -10.50 38.52 -9.09
C LEU A 98 -9.08 38.96 -9.46
N LEU A 99 -8.77 39.07 -10.76
CA LEU A 99 -7.45 39.52 -11.22
C LEU A 99 -7.21 41.01 -10.95
N LEU A 100 -8.25 41.85 -10.98
CA LEU A 100 -8.13 43.28 -10.64
C LEU A 100 -7.83 43.50 -9.15
N ASN A 101 -8.26 42.59 -8.28
CA ASN A 101 -8.08 42.69 -6.83
C ASN A 101 -6.83 41.98 -6.29
N ILE A 102 -5.88 41.59 -7.15
CA ILE A 102 -4.67 40.85 -6.73
C ILE A 102 -3.79 41.66 -5.77
N ARG A 103 -3.69 42.99 -5.93
CA ARG A 103 -2.89 43.86 -5.05
C ARG A 103 -3.60 44.04 -3.69
N GLU A 104 -3.67 42.97 -2.90
CA GLU A 104 -4.27 42.93 -1.56
C GLU A 104 -3.21 43.16 -0.46
N GLU A 105 -3.54 44.02 0.50
CA GLU A 105 -2.63 44.40 1.60
C GLU A 105 -2.62 43.31 2.68
N ASN A 106 -3.79 42.81 3.08
CA ASN A 106 -3.87 41.74 4.08
C ASN A 106 -3.35 40.41 3.51
N ASN A 107 -2.30 39.87 4.13
CA ASN A 107 -1.62 38.66 3.64
C ASN A 107 -2.50 37.40 3.70
N GLN A 108 -3.42 37.29 4.66
CA GLN A 108 -4.32 36.13 4.78
C GLN A 108 -5.37 36.14 3.66
N ILE A 109 -5.96 37.30 3.36
CA ILE A 109 -6.91 37.47 2.26
C ILE A 109 -6.20 37.19 0.92
N ALA A 110 -5.02 37.79 0.71
CA ALA A 110 -4.23 37.56 -0.50
C ALA A 110 -3.92 36.07 -0.74
N LEU A 111 -3.59 35.33 0.33
CA LEU A 111 -3.35 33.90 0.26
C LEU A 111 -4.61 33.11 -0.14
N GLN A 112 -5.76 33.43 0.46
CA GLN A 112 -7.02 32.76 0.11
C GLN A 112 -7.46 33.10 -1.33
N LEU A 113 -7.26 34.35 -1.77
CA LEU A 113 -7.47 34.78 -3.16
C LEU A 113 -6.59 34.00 -4.14
N ALA A 114 -5.31 33.82 -3.83
CA ALA A 114 -4.41 33.02 -4.67
C ALA A 114 -4.86 31.55 -4.77
N VAL A 115 -5.35 30.96 -3.67
CA VAL A 115 -5.93 29.61 -3.67
C VAL A 115 -7.22 29.55 -4.49
N LEU A 116 -8.12 30.53 -4.30
CA LEU A 116 -9.36 30.69 -5.06
C LEU A 116 -9.09 30.75 -6.57
N ILE A 117 -8.20 31.65 -7.01
CA ILE A 117 -7.81 31.79 -8.41
C ILE A 117 -7.21 30.48 -8.94
N SER A 118 -6.34 29.81 -8.17
CA SER A 118 -5.73 28.54 -8.60
C SER A 118 -6.74 27.41 -8.78
N LYS A 119 -7.79 27.35 -7.95
CA LYS A 119 -8.88 26.37 -8.08
C LYS A 119 -9.69 26.62 -9.34
N ILE A 120 -10.02 27.88 -9.62
CA ILE A 120 -10.72 28.24 -10.86
C ILE A 120 -9.84 27.91 -12.07
N ALA A 121 -8.56 28.29 -12.05
CA ALA A 121 -7.61 27.97 -13.11
C ALA A 121 -7.48 26.45 -13.34
N ARG A 122 -7.48 25.62 -12.29
CA ARG A 122 -7.53 24.16 -12.46
C ARG A 122 -8.75 23.69 -13.25
N LEU A 123 -9.91 24.29 -13.04
CA LEU A 123 -11.15 23.89 -13.70
C LEU A 123 -11.23 24.41 -15.14
N ASP A 124 -10.76 25.63 -15.37
CA ASP A 124 -11.07 26.43 -16.57
C ASP A 124 -9.88 26.61 -17.53
N TYR A 125 -8.63 26.54 -17.05
CA TYR A 125 -7.44 26.59 -17.91
C TYR A 125 -7.13 25.21 -18.53
N PRO A 126 -6.81 25.13 -19.83
CA PRO A 126 -6.55 26.26 -20.75
C PRO A 126 -7.76 26.74 -21.57
N ARG A 127 -8.93 26.10 -21.51
CA ARG A 127 -9.99 26.32 -22.51
C ARG A 127 -10.81 27.58 -22.29
N GLU A 128 -11.32 27.75 -21.07
CA GLU A 128 -12.24 28.82 -20.70
C GLU A 128 -11.48 30.07 -20.23
N TRP A 129 -10.31 29.91 -19.57
CA TRP A 129 -9.49 31.01 -19.04
C TRP A 129 -8.10 31.11 -19.66
N ARG A 130 -8.06 31.31 -20.99
CA ARG A 130 -6.82 31.28 -21.81
C ARG A 130 -5.78 32.33 -21.43
N ASP A 131 -6.24 33.51 -21.05
CA ASP A 131 -5.47 34.74 -20.91
C ASP A 131 -4.94 35.01 -19.49
N ILE A 132 -5.16 34.10 -18.54
CA ILE A 132 -4.73 34.27 -17.14
C ILE A 132 -3.24 34.60 -17.02
N PHE A 133 -2.36 33.84 -17.70
CA PHE A 133 -0.92 34.06 -17.63
C PHE A 133 -0.48 35.35 -18.33
N SER A 134 -1.11 35.72 -19.45
CA SER A 134 -0.83 36.98 -20.13
C SER A 134 -1.26 38.20 -19.29
N ILE A 135 -2.40 38.14 -18.60
CA ILE A 135 -2.85 39.22 -17.72
C ILE A 135 -1.90 39.36 -16.52
N LEU A 136 -1.52 38.25 -15.89
CA LEU A 136 -0.56 38.27 -14.78
C LEU A 136 0.81 38.82 -15.22
N ALA A 137 1.28 38.46 -16.43
CA ALA A 137 2.50 39.01 -17.00
C ALA A 137 2.41 40.52 -17.27
N GLN A 138 1.27 41.00 -17.78
CA GLN A 138 1.03 42.44 -17.99
C GLN A 138 1.04 43.21 -16.67
N GLN A 139 0.39 42.68 -15.62
CA GLN A 139 0.38 43.32 -14.30
C GLN A 139 1.78 43.45 -13.70
N LEU A 140 2.69 42.52 -13.99
CA LEU A 140 4.07 42.57 -13.51
C LEU A 140 4.90 43.71 -14.14
N GLN A 141 4.53 44.22 -15.32
CA GLN A 141 5.29 45.28 -16.00
C GLN A 141 5.21 46.63 -15.26
N SER A 142 4.10 46.88 -14.55
CA SER A 142 3.85 48.13 -13.80
C SER A 142 3.65 47.90 -12.31
N ALA A 143 4.05 46.73 -11.78
CA ALA A 143 3.83 46.35 -10.39
C ALA A 143 4.81 47.03 -9.42
N ASP A 144 4.30 47.49 -8.29
CA ASP A 144 5.12 47.76 -7.10
C ASP A 144 5.57 46.44 -6.43
N VAL A 145 6.41 46.54 -5.39
CA VAL A 145 6.95 45.35 -4.68
C VAL A 145 5.84 44.45 -4.16
N LEU A 146 4.78 45.05 -3.58
CA LEU A 146 3.63 44.32 -3.06
C LEU A 146 2.85 43.62 -4.18
N ALA A 147 2.44 44.34 -5.23
CA ALA A 147 1.69 43.76 -6.35
C ALA A 147 2.50 42.64 -7.03
N SER A 148 3.80 42.84 -7.22
CA SER A 148 4.70 41.82 -7.78
C SER A 148 4.69 40.56 -6.91
N HIS A 149 4.86 40.71 -5.60
CA HIS A 149 4.77 39.59 -4.65
C HIS A 149 3.40 38.88 -4.73
N ARG A 150 2.28 39.62 -4.81
CA ARG A 150 0.94 39.02 -4.91
C ARG A 150 0.76 38.24 -6.21
N VAL A 151 1.23 38.77 -7.35
CA VAL A 151 1.17 38.05 -8.64
C VAL A 151 1.98 36.75 -8.56
N PHE A 152 3.19 36.75 -7.99
CA PHE A 152 3.98 35.53 -7.83
C PHE A 152 3.33 34.52 -6.87
N MET A 153 2.59 34.98 -5.86
CA MET A 153 1.80 34.10 -5.00
C MET A 153 0.69 33.39 -5.78
N VAL A 154 -0.03 34.13 -6.64
CA VAL A 154 -1.07 33.58 -7.53
C VAL A 154 -0.46 32.62 -8.56
N LEU A 155 0.66 32.99 -9.21
CA LEU A 155 1.37 32.13 -10.15
C LEU A 155 1.81 30.82 -9.50
N PHE A 156 2.45 30.89 -8.32
CA PHE A 156 2.88 29.69 -7.61
C PHE A 156 1.70 28.75 -7.28
N ARG A 157 0.60 29.29 -6.75
CA ARG A 157 -0.59 28.48 -6.41
C ARG A 157 -1.21 27.86 -7.67
N THR A 158 -1.33 28.63 -8.74
CA THR A 158 -1.90 28.20 -10.01
C THR A 158 -1.05 27.10 -10.65
N LEU A 159 0.27 27.29 -10.75
CA LEU A 159 1.18 26.28 -11.29
C LEU A 159 1.19 25.01 -10.45
N LYS A 160 1.13 25.13 -9.11
CA LYS A 160 1.00 23.96 -8.24
C LYS A 160 -0.28 23.17 -8.54
N GLU A 161 -1.43 23.82 -8.66
CA GLU A 161 -2.69 23.17 -9.00
C GLU A 161 -2.65 22.50 -10.38
N LEU A 162 -2.12 23.19 -11.40
CA LEU A 162 -2.04 22.66 -12.77
C LEU A 162 -1.06 21.47 -12.88
N SER A 163 0.03 21.48 -12.12
CA SER A 163 1.03 20.40 -12.15
C SER A 163 0.51 19.03 -11.70
N THR A 164 -0.59 18.99 -10.97
CA THR A 164 -1.21 17.73 -10.52
C THR A 164 -2.14 17.11 -11.57
N LYS A 165 -2.40 17.81 -12.69
CA LYS A 165 -3.12 17.22 -13.82
C LYS A 165 -2.21 16.23 -14.56
N ARG A 166 -2.61 14.95 -14.58
CA ARG A 166 -1.78 13.85 -15.09
C ARG A 166 -2.08 13.45 -16.54
N LEU A 167 -3.12 13.99 -17.17
CA LEU A 167 -3.45 13.67 -18.56
C LEU A 167 -2.39 14.25 -19.51
N ALA A 168 -2.07 13.52 -20.58
CA ALA A 168 -1.01 13.91 -21.52
C ALA A 168 -1.24 15.30 -22.15
N VAL A 169 -2.49 15.66 -22.44
CA VAL A 169 -2.85 16.99 -22.96
C VAL A 169 -2.53 18.08 -21.94
N ASP A 170 -2.85 17.86 -20.67
CA ASP A 170 -2.56 18.82 -19.60
C ASP A 170 -1.04 18.97 -19.34
N GLN A 171 -0.29 17.87 -19.42
CA GLN A 171 1.17 17.91 -19.30
C GLN A 171 1.82 18.71 -20.44
N ARG A 172 1.31 18.60 -21.67
CA ARG A 172 1.76 19.43 -22.81
C ARG A 172 1.47 20.92 -22.58
N ASN A 173 0.26 21.24 -22.11
CA ASN A 173 -0.10 22.62 -21.77
C ASN A 173 0.82 23.16 -20.67
N TYR A 174 1.16 22.34 -19.67
CA TYR A 174 2.10 22.75 -18.62
C TYR A 174 3.51 23.01 -19.18
N ALA A 175 3.99 22.18 -20.10
CA ALA A 175 5.28 22.39 -20.77
C ALA A 175 5.30 23.71 -21.58
N GLU A 176 4.19 24.06 -22.24
CA GLU A 176 4.03 25.34 -22.94
C GLU A 176 4.10 26.53 -21.96
N ILE A 177 3.38 26.45 -20.83
CA ILE A 177 3.48 27.46 -19.75
C ILE A 177 4.93 27.62 -19.28
N THR A 178 5.64 26.51 -19.06
CA THR A 178 7.05 26.52 -18.67
C THR A 178 7.91 27.27 -19.68
N SER A 179 7.70 27.04 -20.99
CA SER A 179 8.49 27.71 -22.04
C SER A 179 8.33 29.24 -22.02
N HIS A 180 7.16 29.76 -21.64
CA HIS A 180 6.88 31.20 -21.60
C HIS A 180 7.29 31.87 -20.28
N LEU A 181 7.18 31.19 -19.14
CA LEU A 181 7.39 31.79 -17.82
C LEU A 181 8.80 31.64 -17.26
N PHE A 182 9.56 30.64 -17.72
CA PHE A 182 10.84 30.28 -17.11
C PHE A 182 11.84 31.44 -17.13
N GLU A 183 12.12 32.02 -18.30
CA GLU A 183 13.17 33.03 -18.47
C GLU A 183 12.91 34.29 -17.64
N TYR A 184 11.68 34.81 -17.69
CA TYR A 184 11.28 35.98 -16.89
C TYR A 184 11.44 35.72 -15.38
N THR A 185 10.91 34.59 -14.90
CA THR A 185 10.98 34.23 -13.47
C THR A 185 12.43 34.02 -13.03
N TRP A 186 13.25 33.41 -13.89
CA TRP A 186 14.66 33.14 -13.61
C TRP A 186 15.49 34.43 -13.54
N ASN A 187 15.29 35.35 -14.48
CA ASN A 187 15.99 36.64 -14.48
C ASN A 187 15.62 37.49 -13.27
N LEU A 188 14.33 37.50 -12.87
CA LEU A 188 13.92 38.19 -11.65
C LEU A 188 14.55 37.56 -10.40
N TRP A 189 14.59 36.22 -10.30
CA TRP A 189 15.23 35.54 -9.19
C TRP A 189 16.72 35.89 -9.05
N LYS A 190 17.45 35.99 -10.18
CA LYS A 190 18.86 36.42 -10.22
C LYS A 190 19.05 37.88 -9.79
N SER A 191 18.15 38.77 -10.20
CA SER A 191 18.19 40.17 -9.76
C SER A 191 17.93 40.28 -8.26
N ASP A 192 16.90 39.58 -7.76
CA ASP A 192 16.49 39.63 -6.36
C ASP A 192 17.59 39.12 -5.42
N VAL A 193 18.30 38.04 -5.77
CA VAL A 193 19.39 37.54 -4.91
C VAL A 193 20.52 38.56 -4.76
N GLN A 194 20.85 39.31 -5.82
CA GLN A 194 21.86 40.37 -5.75
C GLN A 194 21.40 41.50 -4.82
N THR A 195 20.14 41.94 -4.96
CA THR A 195 19.54 42.95 -4.08
C THR A 195 19.51 42.49 -2.62
N ILE A 196 19.12 41.24 -2.36
CA ILE A 196 19.08 40.68 -1.01
C ILE A 196 20.49 40.66 -0.39
N LEU A 197 21.49 40.14 -1.10
CA LEU A 197 22.87 40.08 -0.59
C LEU A 197 23.46 41.47 -0.33
N GLN A 198 23.18 42.45 -1.19
CA GLN A 198 23.60 43.84 -0.97
C GLN A 198 22.97 44.42 0.31
N ASN A 199 21.67 44.20 0.54
CA ASN A 199 20.99 44.68 1.74
C ASN A 199 21.48 43.95 3.00
N LEU A 200 21.65 42.61 2.95
CA LEU A 200 22.18 41.84 4.08
C LEU A 200 23.60 42.27 4.45
N SER A 201 24.46 42.56 3.47
CA SER A 201 25.81 43.06 3.74
C SER A 201 25.79 44.43 4.42
N MET A 202 24.97 45.38 3.95
CA MET A 202 24.79 46.68 4.59
C MET A 202 24.25 46.57 6.03
N LEU A 203 23.27 45.70 6.25
CA LEU A 203 22.67 45.50 7.57
C LEU A 203 23.62 44.78 8.54
N SER A 204 24.47 43.87 8.05
CA SER A 204 25.46 43.19 8.90
C SER A 204 26.51 44.14 9.49
N GLN A 205 26.73 45.30 8.86
CA GLN A 205 27.72 46.32 9.25
C GLN A 205 27.17 47.43 10.16
N ARG A 206 25.84 47.56 10.29
CA ARG A 206 25.19 48.62 11.08
C ARG A 206 24.66 48.08 12.42
N ASN A 207 24.87 48.83 13.51
CA ASN A 207 24.41 48.47 14.86
C ASN A 207 23.10 49.18 15.29
N ASP A 208 22.58 50.13 14.51
CA ASP A 208 21.39 50.93 14.89
C ASP A 208 20.08 50.30 14.39
N LEU A 209 19.17 50.01 15.32
CA LEU A 209 17.97 49.18 15.11
C LEU A 209 16.71 49.94 14.66
N ASP A 210 16.59 51.25 14.91
CA ASP A 210 15.28 51.94 14.85
C ASP A 210 14.90 52.55 13.49
N SER A 211 15.85 52.78 12.58
CA SER A 211 15.56 53.28 11.21
C SER A 211 15.26 52.16 10.19
N ILE A 212 15.25 50.89 10.63
CA ILE A 212 15.19 49.69 9.80
C ILE A 212 13.74 49.35 9.38
N LEU A 213 12.72 49.82 10.10
CA LEU A 213 11.37 49.26 10.03
C LEU A 213 10.64 49.44 8.68
N GLU A 214 10.75 50.57 7.99
CA GLU A 214 10.08 50.74 6.67
C GLU A 214 10.87 50.08 5.53
N GLN A 215 12.20 50.22 5.51
CA GLN A 215 13.06 49.48 4.55
C GLN A 215 12.98 47.95 4.76
N SER A 216 12.65 47.50 5.99
CA SER A 216 12.50 46.08 6.30
C SER A 216 11.28 45.44 5.63
N ASN A 217 10.17 46.17 5.45
CA ASN A 217 8.94 45.58 4.91
C ASN A 217 9.09 45.26 3.42
N ASP A 218 9.65 46.18 2.62
CA ASP A 218 9.91 45.94 1.21
C ASP A 218 10.97 44.86 1.01
N LEU A 219 12.04 44.85 1.83
CA LEU A 219 13.05 43.79 1.79
C LEU A 219 12.46 42.41 2.11
N ILE A 220 11.60 42.32 3.13
CA ILE A 220 10.91 41.06 3.48
C ILE A 220 10.01 40.59 2.33
N LEU A 221 9.28 41.50 1.68
CA LEU A 221 8.46 41.16 0.49
C LEU A 221 9.32 40.68 -0.69
N ILE A 222 10.49 41.30 -0.92
CA ILE A 222 11.45 40.85 -1.93
C ILE A 222 11.99 39.45 -1.57
N CYS A 223 12.36 39.21 -0.32
CA CYS A 223 12.79 37.92 0.18
C CYS A 223 11.73 36.82 0.00
N ASP A 224 10.47 37.10 0.33
CA ASP A 224 9.36 36.17 0.16
C ASP A 224 9.05 35.92 -1.32
N ARG A 225 9.08 36.97 -2.16
CA ARG A 225 8.93 36.87 -3.62
C ARG A 225 10.04 36.00 -4.21
N TRP A 226 11.30 36.22 -3.82
CA TRP A 226 12.44 35.44 -4.27
C TRP A 226 12.28 33.95 -3.94
N LEU A 227 11.77 33.61 -2.74
CA LEU A 227 11.42 32.24 -2.39
C LEU A 227 10.23 31.67 -3.17
N LEU A 228 9.25 32.50 -3.56
CA LEU A 228 8.17 32.08 -4.47
C LEU A 228 8.71 31.79 -5.87
N CYS A 229 9.56 32.67 -6.40
CA CYS A 229 10.26 32.46 -7.67
C CYS A 229 11.04 31.14 -7.65
N LEU A 230 11.80 30.86 -6.59
CA LEU A 230 12.54 29.60 -6.43
C LEU A 230 11.60 28.38 -6.51
N LYS A 231 10.45 28.43 -5.82
CA LYS A 231 9.45 27.36 -5.85
C LYS A 231 8.84 27.19 -7.24
N ILE A 232 8.58 28.30 -7.94
CA ILE A 232 8.05 28.31 -9.32
C ILE A 232 9.08 27.70 -10.26
N ILE A 233 10.33 28.16 -10.26
CA ILE A 233 11.42 27.62 -11.09
C ILE A 233 11.54 26.11 -10.89
N ARG A 234 11.59 25.66 -9.63
CA ARG A 234 11.61 24.22 -9.30
C ARG A 234 10.41 23.48 -9.91
N GLN A 235 9.20 24.04 -9.80
CA GLN A 235 7.98 23.43 -10.33
C GLN A 235 7.94 23.41 -11.87
N LEU A 236 8.37 24.50 -12.51
CA LEU A 236 8.46 24.63 -13.96
C LEU A 236 9.42 23.60 -14.55
N ILE A 237 10.60 23.41 -13.92
CA ILE A 237 11.55 22.39 -14.35
C ILE A 237 10.97 20.98 -14.09
N PHE A 238 10.55 20.70 -12.86
CA PHE A 238 10.12 19.36 -12.45
C PHE A 238 8.91 18.83 -13.23
N SER A 239 7.90 19.69 -13.45
CA SER A 239 6.64 19.31 -14.10
C SER A 239 6.55 19.69 -15.58
N GLY A 240 7.36 20.64 -16.04
CA GLY A 240 7.38 21.09 -17.43
C GLY A 240 8.25 20.24 -18.35
N TYR A 241 9.25 19.54 -17.80
CA TYR A 241 10.09 18.62 -18.55
C TYR A 241 9.89 17.17 -18.08
N ALA A 242 9.92 16.24 -19.03
CA ALA A 242 9.97 14.82 -18.73
C ALA A 242 11.31 14.46 -18.04
N SER A 243 11.34 13.37 -17.26
CA SER A 243 12.59 12.92 -16.61
C SER A 243 13.60 12.57 -17.69
N ASP A 244 14.83 13.05 -17.54
CA ASP A 244 15.92 12.63 -18.43
C ASP A 244 16.29 11.15 -18.19
N SER A 245 16.02 10.58 -17.01
CA SER A 245 16.13 9.14 -16.75
C SER A 245 15.22 8.31 -17.67
N THR A 246 14.08 8.88 -18.08
CA THR A 246 13.14 8.23 -19.00
C THR A 246 13.45 8.53 -20.46
N THR A 247 13.75 9.79 -20.80
CA THR A 247 13.88 10.25 -22.20
C THR A 247 15.32 10.24 -22.71
N ALA A 248 16.32 10.15 -21.84
CA ALA A 248 17.73 10.41 -22.11
C ALA A 248 17.97 11.74 -22.85
N GLN A 249 17.10 12.73 -22.62
CA GLN A 249 17.23 14.08 -23.15
C GLN A 249 17.57 15.04 -22.03
N GLU A 250 18.66 15.77 -22.20
CA GLU A 250 19.14 16.73 -21.22
C GLU A 250 18.19 17.93 -21.09
N VAL A 251 18.00 18.37 -19.86
CA VAL A 251 17.23 19.56 -19.49
C VAL A 251 18.23 20.66 -19.14
N TRP A 252 18.54 21.52 -20.11
CA TRP A 252 19.59 22.55 -19.98
C TRP A 252 19.34 23.53 -18.83
N GLN A 253 18.08 23.74 -18.42
CA GLN A 253 17.71 24.56 -17.28
C GLN A 253 18.36 24.08 -15.97
N VAL A 254 18.59 22.77 -15.83
CA VAL A 254 19.30 22.22 -14.66
C VAL A 254 20.75 22.72 -14.63
N ARG A 255 21.41 22.82 -15.81
CA ARG A 255 22.79 23.28 -15.94
C ARG A 255 22.97 24.76 -15.62
N GLU A 256 21.95 25.57 -15.86
CA GLU A 256 21.96 26.98 -15.46
C GLU A 256 21.57 27.20 -14.00
N VAL A 257 20.49 26.54 -13.56
CA VAL A 257 19.89 26.84 -12.25
C VAL A 257 20.75 26.30 -11.11
N CYS A 258 21.27 25.07 -11.22
CA CYS A 258 21.98 24.44 -10.11
C CYS A 258 23.25 25.20 -9.67
N PRO A 259 24.17 25.63 -10.57
CA PRO A 259 25.37 26.36 -10.16
C PRO A 259 25.05 27.71 -9.51
N THR A 260 24.07 28.45 -10.04
CA THR A 260 23.67 29.75 -9.47
C THR A 260 22.98 29.57 -8.12
N VAL A 261 22.15 28.53 -7.95
CA VAL A 261 21.55 28.18 -6.65
C VAL A 261 22.64 27.82 -5.64
N LEU A 262 23.65 27.03 -6.02
CA LEU A 262 24.77 26.70 -5.15
C LEU A 262 25.56 27.96 -4.73
N SER A 263 25.86 28.86 -5.67
CA SER A 263 26.53 30.13 -5.37
C SER A 263 25.72 31.02 -4.42
N ALA A 264 24.38 31.03 -4.56
CA ALA A 264 23.50 31.73 -3.63
C ALA A 264 23.54 31.12 -2.22
N ILE A 265 23.58 29.78 -2.10
CA ILE A 265 23.77 29.10 -0.80
C ILE A 265 25.09 29.55 -0.16
N GLN A 266 26.20 29.47 -0.90
CA GLN A 266 27.53 29.85 -0.41
C GLN A 266 27.59 31.31 0.05
N SER A 267 26.87 32.21 -0.63
CA SER A 267 26.82 33.63 -0.29
C SER A 267 25.90 33.94 0.90
N LEU A 268 24.84 33.16 1.10
CA LEU A 268 23.86 33.37 2.17
C LEU A 268 24.28 32.71 3.49
N LEU A 269 25.03 31.60 3.43
CA LEU A 269 25.41 30.81 4.60
C LEU A 269 26.15 31.63 5.69
N PRO A 270 27.10 32.54 5.38
CA PRO A 270 27.78 33.35 6.40
C PRO A 270 26.85 34.27 7.20
N TYR A 271 25.69 34.63 6.64
CA TYR A 271 24.72 35.47 7.33
C TYR A 271 23.90 34.71 8.38
N TYR A 272 23.83 33.37 8.30
CA TYR A 272 23.17 32.55 9.32
C TYR A 272 23.81 32.75 10.69
N SER A 273 25.14 32.62 10.80
CA SER A 273 25.86 32.85 12.06
C SER A 273 25.82 34.33 12.46
N SER A 274 25.96 35.24 11.50
CA SER A 274 26.05 36.68 11.75
C SER A 274 24.78 37.28 12.37
N PHE A 275 23.60 36.75 12.04
CA PHE A 275 22.31 37.29 12.51
C PHE A 275 21.67 36.53 13.69
N LYS A 276 22.21 35.36 14.10
CA LYS A 276 21.61 34.48 15.11
C LYS A 276 21.15 35.22 16.37
N ASP A 277 22.01 36.09 16.89
CA ASP A 277 21.73 36.86 18.11
C ASP A 277 21.42 38.34 17.85
N LYS A 278 21.37 38.77 16.57
CA LYS A 278 21.20 40.18 16.18
C LYS A 278 19.80 40.50 15.64
N GLN A 279 19.26 39.65 14.76
CA GLN A 279 17.94 39.88 14.12
C GLN A 279 17.22 38.58 13.78
N ALA A 280 16.24 38.21 14.61
CA ALA A 280 15.49 36.96 14.47
C ALA A 280 14.82 36.76 13.08
N LYS A 281 14.24 37.81 12.49
CA LYS A 281 13.56 37.72 11.18
C LYS A 281 14.52 37.40 10.03
N LEU A 282 15.70 38.05 9.99
CA LEU A 282 16.70 37.80 8.94
C LEU A 282 17.42 36.47 9.16
N TRP A 283 17.64 36.08 10.41
CA TRP A 283 18.17 34.76 10.75
C TRP A 283 17.24 33.64 10.27
N GLU A 284 15.94 33.74 10.57
CA GLU A 284 14.93 32.76 10.12
C GLU A 284 14.82 32.76 8.58
N PHE A 285 14.94 33.92 7.92
CA PHE A 285 15.03 33.99 6.47
C PHE A 285 16.25 33.24 5.93
N ALA A 286 17.46 33.50 6.44
CA ALA A 286 18.69 32.86 5.99
C ALA A 286 18.64 31.34 6.20
N LYS A 287 18.15 30.90 7.37
CA LYS A 287 17.87 29.49 7.69
C LYS A 287 16.95 28.87 6.64
N ARG A 288 15.77 29.46 6.45
CA ARG A 288 14.75 28.98 5.50
C ARG A 288 15.26 29.01 4.04
N ALA A 289 16.06 30.00 3.67
CA ALA A 289 16.62 30.17 2.33
C ALA A 289 17.62 29.05 1.99
N CYS A 290 18.64 28.86 2.83
CA CYS A 290 19.69 27.84 2.60
C CYS A 290 19.07 26.43 2.51
N THR A 291 18.18 26.09 3.44
CA THR A 291 17.50 24.78 3.44
C THR A 291 16.64 24.59 2.19
N LYS A 292 15.91 25.61 1.73
CA LYS A 292 15.06 25.50 0.52
C LYS A 292 15.88 25.42 -0.76
N LEU A 293 16.97 26.18 -0.86
CA LEU A 293 17.89 26.12 -2.01
C LEU A 293 18.51 24.72 -2.12
N MET A 294 18.99 24.15 -1.02
CA MET A 294 19.54 22.79 -1.03
C MET A 294 18.48 21.75 -1.41
N LYS A 295 17.25 21.86 -0.88
CA LYS A 295 16.12 20.99 -1.27
C LYS A 295 15.81 21.07 -2.78
N VAL A 296 16.00 22.23 -3.42
CA VAL A 296 15.84 22.37 -4.87
C VAL A 296 16.91 21.56 -5.61
N LEU A 297 18.19 21.63 -5.18
CA LEU A 297 19.27 20.84 -5.77
C LEU A 297 19.00 19.33 -5.65
N VAL A 298 18.61 18.87 -4.45
CA VAL A 298 18.20 17.46 -4.21
C VAL A 298 17.04 17.06 -5.13
N THR A 299 16.00 17.89 -5.22
CA THR A 299 14.82 17.60 -6.06
C THR A 299 15.20 17.50 -7.54
N LEU A 300 16.05 18.42 -8.03
CA LEU A 300 16.48 18.44 -9.43
C LEU A 300 17.40 17.27 -9.75
N GLN A 301 18.31 16.89 -8.84
CA GLN A 301 19.16 15.71 -9.01
C GLN A 301 18.33 14.42 -9.10
N GLY A 302 17.32 14.25 -8.23
CA GLY A 302 16.46 13.06 -8.26
C GLY A 302 15.55 12.98 -9.49
N ARG A 303 15.09 14.13 -10.02
CA ARG A 303 14.21 14.17 -11.21
C ARG A 303 14.97 14.11 -12.53
N HIS A 304 16.09 14.80 -12.61
CA HIS A 304 16.90 14.96 -13.82
C HIS A 304 18.37 14.56 -13.57
N PRO A 305 18.63 13.29 -13.20
CA PRO A 305 19.99 12.84 -12.85
C PRO A 305 21.00 13.09 -13.97
N TYR A 306 20.67 12.82 -15.24
CA TYR A 306 21.64 12.97 -16.32
C TYR A 306 22.00 14.43 -16.61
N SER A 307 21.03 15.34 -16.49
CA SER A 307 21.26 16.77 -16.66
C SER A 307 22.09 17.35 -15.52
N PHE A 308 21.99 16.75 -14.33
CA PHE A 308 22.79 17.08 -13.16
C PHE A 308 24.26 16.65 -13.33
N VAL A 309 24.54 15.62 -14.14
CA VAL A 309 25.89 15.17 -14.53
C VAL A 309 26.49 16.16 -15.53
N HIS A 310 26.93 17.30 -15.01
CA HIS A 310 27.64 18.33 -15.75
C HIS A 310 28.85 18.79 -14.94
N GLN A 311 29.94 19.16 -15.62
CA GLN A 311 31.23 19.51 -15.00
C GLN A 311 31.11 20.64 -13.96
N THR A 312 30.18 21.58 -14.16
CA THR A 312 29.95 22.71 -13.26
C THR A 312 28.89 22.46 -12.18
N VAL A 313 28.19 21.31 -12.22
CA VAL A 313 27.04 21.03 -11.36
C VAL A 313 27.40 19.94 -10.36
N LEU A 314 27.56 18.70 -10.83
CA LEU A 314 27.75 17.54 -9.95
C LEU A 314 29.01 17.68 -9.07
N PRO A 315 30.21 17.97 -9.60
CA PRO A 315 31.40 18.07 -8.77
C PRO A 315 31.32 19.21 -7.75
N ALA A 316 30.92 20.40 -8.17
CA ALA A 316 30.84 21.57 -7.30
C ALA A 316 29.83 21.37 -6.16
N THR A 317 28.67 20.77 -6.46
CA THR A 317 27.62 20.59 -5.44
C THR A 317 27.98 19.49 -4.44
N VAL A 318 28.48 18.35 -4.92
CA VAL A 318 28.88 17.24 -4.06
C VAL A 318 30.09 17.63 -3.22
N ASP A 319 31.10 18.29 -3.80
CA ASP A 319 32.27 18.76 -3.05
C ASP A 319 31.89 19.73 -1.93
N PHE A 320 31.01 20.69 -2.22
CA PHE A 320 30.48 21.61 -1.22
C PHE A 320 29.77 20.87 -0.08
N CYS A 321 28.86 19.95 -0.38
CA CYS A 321 28.16 19.19 0.64
C CYS A 321 29.10 18.33 1.48
N LEU A 322 30.10 17.68 0.85
CA LEU A 322 31.12 16.91 1.55
C LEU A 322 31.93 17.78 2.51
N ASN A 323 32.35 18.97 2.09
CA ASN A 323 33.10 19.89 2.95
C ASN A 323 32.29 20.33 4.17
N ILE A 324 30.99 20.59 4.01
CA ILE A 324 30.07 20.92 5.12
C ILE A 324 29.90 19.72 6.07
N ILE A 325 29.83 18.49 5.55
CA ILE A 325 29.73 17.27 6.38
C ILE A 325 31.04 17.02 7.14
N THR A 326 32.19 17.22 6.50
CA THR A 326 33.49 17.00 7.16
C THR A 326 33.80 18.07 8.21
N ASN A 327 33.45 19.33 7.91
CA ASN A 327 33.80 20.51 8.71
C ASN A 327 32.55 21.39 8.98
N PRO A 328 31.62 20.95 9.82
CA PRO A 328 30.35 21.65 10.06
C PRO A 328 30.52 23.02 10.71
N GLU A 329 31.63 23.27 11.39
CA GLU A 329 31.94 24.59 12.00
C GLU A 329 31.99 25.72 10.96
N GLN A 330 32.33 25.42 9.71
CA GLN A 330 32.35 26.40 8.61
C GLN A 330 30.94 26.91 8.24
N ALA A 331 29.88 26.17 8.57
CA ALA A 331 28.48 26.56 8.35
C ALA A 331 27.87 27.33 9.54
N GLY A 332 28.65 27.54 10.61
CA GLY A 332 28.16 27.98 11.91
C GLY A 332 27.71 26.79 12.76
N ALA A 333 28.29 26.61 13.94
CA ALA A 333 27.87 25.57 14.87
C ALA A 333 26.35 25.69 15.12
N SER A 334 25.58 24.60 14.94
CA SER A 334 24.10 24.46 15.02
C SER A 334 23.24 24.80 13.78
N PHE A 335 23.62 24.40 12.56
CA PHE A 335 22.68 24.38 11.41
C PHE A 335 22.31 22.96 10.95
N GLU A 336 21.71 22.20 11.86
CA GLU A 336 21.37 20.77 11.67
C GLU A 336 20.49 20.50 10.44
N GLU A 337 19.39 21.25 10.26
CA GLU A 337 18.48 21.05 9.13
C GLU A 337 19.19 21.15 7.77
N PHE A 338 20.15 22.07 7.62
CA PHE A 338 20.91 22.24 6.38
C PHE A 338 21.96 21.14 6.20
N LEU A 339 22.64 20.74 7.27
CA LEU A 339 23.56 19.62 7.27
C LEU A 339 22.87 18.32 6.82
N ILE A 340 21.65 18.07 7.31
CA ILE A 340 20.83 16.94 6.87
C ILE A 340 20.59 17.02 5.36
N GLN A 341 20.23 18.19 4.80
CA GLN A 341 20.05 18.31 3.35
C GLN A 341 21.35 18.08 2.56
N CYS A 342 22.52 18.45 3.10
CA CYS A 342 23.80 18.11 2.49
C CYS A 342 24.05 16.59 2.47
N MET A 343 23.80 15.89 3.58
CA MET A 343 23.90 14.43 3.65
C MET A 343 22.91 13.75 2.71
N VAL A 344 21.66 14.23 2.65
CA VAL A 344 20.63 13.77 1.71
C VAL A 344 21.12 13.89 0.27
N LEU A 345 21.71 15.02 -0.13
CA LEU A 345 22.22 15.19 -1.49
C LEU A 345 23.33 14.17 -1.83
N VAL A 346 24.32 14.02 -0.94
CA VAL A 346 25.43 13.08 -1.16
C VAL A 346 24.89 11.64 -1.24
N LYS A 347 23.90 11.30 -0.41
CA LYS A 347 23.22 10.00 -0.45
C LYS A 347 22.50 9.81 -1.77
N THR A 348 21.64 10.74 -2.19
CA THR A 348 20.82 10.58 -3.41
C THR A 348 21.68 10.52 -4.68
N VAL A 349 22.82 11.23 -4.70
CA VAL A 349 23.82 11.12 -5.76
C VAL A 349 24.50 9.75 -5.76
N SER A 350 24.89 9.24 -4.59
CA SER A 350 25.63 7.97 -4.47
C SER A 350 24.75 6.73 -4.69
N GLU A 351 23.46 6.81 -4.37
CA GLU A 351 22.47 5.75 -4.56
C GLU A 351 21.85 5.73 -5.97
N CYS A 352 22.05 6.80 -6.75
CA CYS A 352 21.42 6.98 -8.05
C CYS A 352 21.72 5.82 -9.00
N LYS A 353 20.69 5.02 -9.31
CA LYS A 353 20.80 3.83 -10.17
C LYS A 353 21.22 4.21 -11.59
N GLU A 354 20.82 5.39 -12.05
CA GLU A 354 21.15 5.94 -13.35
C GLU A 354 22.65 6.22 -13.53
N TYR A 355 23.42 6.36 -12.44
CA TYR A 355 24.87 6.58 -12.49
C TYR A 355 25.67 5.26 -12.50
N LYS A 356 25.00 4.12 -12.29
CA LYS A 356 25.63 2.79 -12.32
C LYS A 356 25.51 2.19 -13.73
N PRO A 357 26.62 1.81 -14.40
CA PRO A 357 26.53 1.14 -15.70
C PRO A 357 25.85 -0.23 -15.54
N SER A 358 24.75 -0.48 -16.26
CA SER A 358 24.01 -1.74 -16.21
C SER A 358 24.87 -2.90 -16.74
N ALA A 359 25.08 -3.95 -15.93
CA ALA A 359 25.82 -5.16 -16.31
C ALA A 359 25.02 -6.10 -17.24
N THR A 360 23.71 -5.94 -17.33
CA THR A 360 22.84 -6.78 -18.18
C THR A 360 22.64 -6.15 -19.54
N GLY A 361 23.48 -6.52 -20.52
CA GLY A 361 23.24 -6.24 -21.93
C GLY A 361 23.28 -7.53 -22.73
N ARG A 362 22.12 -8.00 -23.21
CA ARG A 362 22.11 -8.90 -24.38
C ARG A 362 22.75 -8.13 -25.53
N VAL A 363 23.82 -8.67 -26.08
CA VAL A 363 24.51 -8.12 -27.25
C VAL A 363 23.57 -8.27 -28.45
N ILE A 364 22.96 -7.18 -28.90
CA ILE A 364 22.31 -7.11 -30.21
C ILE A 364 23.26 -6.37 -31.13
N ASN A 365 23.67 -7.02 -32.22
CA ASN A 365 24.63 -6.51 -33.21
C ASN A 365 24.27 -5.09 -33.69
N GLU A 366 25.19 -4.17 -33.53
CA GLU A 366 25.09 -2.78 -33.96
C GLU A 366 25.57 -2.61 -35.41
N SER A 367 24.65 -2.27 -36.32
CA SER A 367 25.01 -1.61 -37.58
C SER A 367 24.13 -0.37 -37.78
N ALA A 368 24.78 0.80 -37.68
CA ALA A 368 24.38 2.09 -38.26
C ALA A 368 22.91 2.56 -38.07
N GLN A 369 22.48 2.70 -36.81
CA GLN A 369 21.27 3.47 -36.46
C GLN A 369 21.59 4.53 -35.39
N PRO A 370 20.80 5.62 -35.27
CA PRO A 370 20.99 6.61 -34.21
C PRO A 370 21.09 5.91 -32.85
N LEU A 371 22.10 6.28 -32.05
CA LEU A 371 22.41 5.66 -30.75
C LEU A 371 21.11 5.30 -30.03
N SER A 372 20.91 4.00 -29.82
CA SER A 372 19.73 3.50 -29.13
C SER A 372 19.61 4.22 -27.77
N LEU A 373 18.38 4.42 -27.30
CA LEU A 373 18.10 5.10 -26.03
C LEU A 373 18.96 4.52 -24.88
N GLU A 374 19.17 3.21 -24.89
CA GLU A 374 20.00 2.48 -23.93
C GLU A 374 21.48 2.87 -24.01
N GLN A 375 22.03 3.04 -25.22
CA GLN A 375 23.44 3.42 -25.37
C GLN A 375 23.70 4.86 -24.90
N LYS A 376 22.75 5.77 -25.12
CA LYS A 376 22.82 7.12 -24.53
C LYS A 376 22.84 7.08 -23.01
N LYS A 377 21.96 6.28 -22.39
CA LYS A 377 21.94 6.08 -20.93
C LYS A 377 23.25 5.50 -20.39
N LYS A 378 23.84 4.53 -21.09
CA LYS A 378 25.15 3.96 -20.75
C LYS A 378 26.27 5.01 -20.78
N ASN A 379 26.28 5.87 -21.80
CA ASN A 379 27.27 6.96 -21.90
C ASN A 379 27.13 7.95 -20.74
N PHE A 380 25.90 8.35 -20.38
CA PHE A 380 25.68 9.21 -19.23
C PHE A 380 26.13 8.57 -17.91
N ALA A 381 25.81 7.29 -17.70
CA ALA A 381 26.23 6.56 -16.50
C ALA A 381 27.76 6.48 -16.38
N ALA A 382 28.47 6.24 -17.49
CA ALA A 382 29.93 6.21 -17.51
C ALA A 382 30.53 7.57 -17.10
N VAL A 383 30.05 8.66 -17.70
CA VAL A 383 30.49 10.03 -17.35
C VAL A 383 30.20 10.35 -15.89
N ALA A 384 29.03 9.97 -15.38
CA ALA A 384 28.67 10.18 -13.98
C ALA A 384 29.60 9.43 -13.02
N SER A 385 29.84 8.14 -13.30
CA SER A 385 30.77 7.31 -12.54
C SER A 385 32.17 7.92 -12.48
N ASP A 386 32.68 8.41 -13.62
CA ASP A 386 34.02 9.01 -13.68
C ASP A 386 34.09 10.33 -12.90
N MET A 387 33.07 11.18 -13.00
CA MET A 387 32.98 12.41 -12.19
C MET A 387 32.91 12.10 -10.69
N LEU A 388 32.16 11.07 -10.29
CA LEU A 388 32.05 10.69 -8.87
C LEU A 388 33.37 10.16 -8.32
N LYS A 389 34.14 9.38 -9.09
CA LYS A 389 35.48 8.94 -8.67
C LYS A 389 36.44 10.09 -8.41
N VAL A 390 36.30 11.20 -9.15
CA VAL A 390 37.12 12.41 -8.95
C VAL A 390 36.73 13.15 -7.66
N VAL A 391 35.44 13.21 -7.33
CA VAL A 391 34.94 13.97 -6.18
C VAL A 391 35.01 13.17 -4.87
N LEU A 392 34.86 11.84 -4.98
CA LEU A 392 34.93 10.85 -3.89
C LEU A 392 36.13 9.91 -4.12
N PRO A 393 37.37 10.42 -4.08
CA PRO A 393 38.54 9.55 -4.07
C PRO A 393 38.56 8.71 -2.78
N GLY A 394 39.28 7.59 -2.81
CA GLY A 394 39.23 6.59 -1.74
C GLY A 394 39.60 7.15 -0.35
N ASP A 395 40.58 8.03 -0.26
CA ASP A 395 40.98 8.72 0.97
C ASP A 395 39.84 9.57 1.56
N ARG A 396 39.12 10.31 0.71
CA ARG A 396 37.95 11.10 1.13
C ARG A 396 36.78 10.22 1.56
N VAL A 397 36.59 9.07 0.90
CA VAL A 397 35.58 8.07 1.29
C VAL A 397 35.89 7.50 2.67
N VAL A 398 37.16 7.17 2.95
CA VAL A 398 37.60 6.71 4.28
C VAL A 398 37.41 7.79 5.34
N LEU A 399 37.77 9.04 5.04
CA LEU A 399 37.56 10.18 5.94
C LEU A 399 36.07 10.36 6.27
N LEU A 400 35.21 10.33 5.25
CA LEU A 400 33.77 10.48 5.41
C LEU A 400 33.20 9.34 6.27
N CYS A 401 33.60 8.09 6.02
CA CYS A 401 33.21 6.94 6.84
C CYS A 401 33.60 7.14 8.32
N ASN A 402 34.82 7.60 8.59
CA ASN A 402 35.27 7.89 9.94
C ASN A 402 34.44 8.98 10.62
N ILE A 403 34.12 10.05 9.90
CA ILE A 403 33.33 11.16 10.45
C ILE A 403 31.88 10.74 10.73
N LEU A 404 31.26 9.97 9.81
CA LEU A 404 29.90 9.45 10.02
C LEU A 404 29.82 8.65 11.31
N ILE A 405 30.73 7.70 11.52
CA ILE A 405 30.73 6.84 12.71
C ILE A 405 31.16 7.60 13.97
N ARG A 406 32.27 8.34 13.92
CA ARG A 406 32.88 8.94 15.13
C ARG A 406 32.22 10.25 15.58
N ARG A 407 31.36 10.86 14.75
CA ARG A 407 30.68 12.12 15.07
C ARG A 407 29.18 12.00 15.01
N TYR A 408 28.64 11.43 13.93
CA TYR A 408 27.21 11.52 13.64
C TYR A 408 26.39 10.31 14.13
N PHE A 409 27.03 9.16 14.37
CA PHE A 409 26.40 8.00 15.03
C PHE A 409 26.46 8.10 16.55
N ILE A 410 27.19 9.06 17.12
CA ILE A 410 27.36 9.18 18.57
C ILE A 410 26.09 9.77 19.18
N TYR A 411 25.53 9.14 20.21
CA TYR A 411 24.43 9.73 20.97
C TYR A 411 24.86 11.03 21.64
N THR A 412 24.03 12.06 21.50
CA THR A 412 24.19 13.34 22.16
C THR A 412 23.64 13.29 23.59
N ALA A 413 23.97 14.28 24.42
CA ALA A 413 23.38 14.40 25.76
C ALA A 413 21.84 14.47 25.70
N LYS A 414 21.30 15.17 24.70
CA LYS A 414 19.86 15.26 24.46
C LYS A 414 19.23 13.89 24.19
N ASP A 415 19.88 13.06 23.36
CA ASP A 415 19.38 11.71 23.08
C ASP A 415 19.33 10.83 24.34
N LEU A 416 20.32 10.97 25.24
CA LEU A 416 20.37 10.22 26.49
C LEU A 416 19.34 10.72 27.52
N GLU A 417 19.06 12.02 27.53
CA GLU A 417 17.97 12.63 28.30
C GLU A 417 16.62 12.10 27.81
N GLU A 418 16.37 12.14 26.50
CA GLU A 418 15.14 11.61 25.87
C GLU A 418 14.94 10.12 26.17
N TRP A 419 16.01 9.30 26.11
CA TRP A 419 15.93 7.90 26.55
C TRP A 419 15.57 7.81 28.04
N SER A 420 16.21 8.60 28.90
CA SER A 420 15.96 8.52 30.34
C SER A 420 14.52 8.91 30.73
N GLU A 421 13.91 9.85 30.00
CA GLU A 421 12.52 10.29 30.21
C GLU A 421 11.50 9.26 29.73
N ASN A 422 11.67 8.74 28.51
CA ASN A 422 10.78 7.75 27.93
C ASN A 422 11.57 6.72 27.09
N PRO A 423 12.01 5.60 27.68
CA PRO A 423 12.78 4.57 26.98
C PRO A 423 11.99 3.90 25.86
N GLU A 424 10.66 3.86 25.99
CA GLU A 424 9.75 3.25 25.02
C GLU A 424 9.67 4.09 23.74
N SER A 425 9.33 5.38 23.88
CA SER A 425 9.32 6.33 22.76
C SER A 425 10.69 6.40 22.09
N PHE A 426 11.76 6.47 22.89
CA PHE A 426 13.11 6.48 22.36
C PHE A 426 13.41 5.26 21.48
N HIS A 427 13.06 4.04 21.93
CA HIS A 427 13.30 2.83 21.13
C HIS A 427 12.63 2.88 19.76
N HIS A 428 11.36 3.29 19.70
CA HIS A 428 10.61 3.39 18.44
C HIS A 428 11.12 4.52 17.56
N GLU A 429 11.43 5.68 18.14
CA GLU A 429 12.00 6.81 17.40
C GLU A 429 13.33 6.46 16.72
N GLN A 430 14.15 5.60 17.32
CA GLN A 430 15.39 5.13 16.69
C GLN A 430 15.14 4.13 15.55
N ASN A 431 13.99 3.45 15.53
CA ASN A 431 13.61 2.50 14.48
C ASN A 431 12.87 3.17 13.31
N LEU A 432 12.33 4.39 13.50
CA LEU A 432 11.66 5.14 12.44
C LEU A 432 12.67 5.58 11.36
N VAL A 433 12.30 5.35 10.09
CA VAL A 433 13.11 5.71 8.91
C VAL A 433 12.99 7.23 8.63
N GLN A 434 13.47 8.07 9.56
CA GLN A 434 13.43 9.54 9.50
C GLN A 434 14.76 10.15 9.01
N TRP A 435 15.42 9.51 8.05
CA TRP A 435 16.73 9.94 7.54
C TRP A 435 16.72 11.29 6.81
N THR A 436 15.56 11.87 6.50
CA THR A 436 15.46 13.23 5.94
C THR A 436 15.24 14.32 6.99
N GLU A 437 15.03 13.94 8.25
CA GLU A 437 14.58 14.83 9.33
C GLU A 437 15.51 14.83 10.55
N LYS A 438 16.12 13.68 10.89
CA LYS A 438 17.05 13.55 12.01
C LYS A 438 18.48 13.29 11.52
N GLN A 439 19.46 13.88 12.22
CA GLN A 439 20.88 13.81 11.83
C GLN A 439 21.47 12.40 11.86
N ARG A 440 21.30 11.65 12.96
CA ARG A 440 21.86 10.30 13.11
C ARG A 440 21.28 9.32 12.07
N PRO A 441 19.96 9.18 11.90
CA PRO A 441 19.38 8.36 10.82
C PRO A 441 19.84 8.78 9.41
N CYS A 442 20.04 10.08 9.16
CA CYS A 442 20.58 10.57 7.90
C CYS A 442 22.01 10.08 7.65
N ALA A 443 22.86 10.17 8.67
CA ALA A 443 24.24 9.71 8.62
C ALA A 443 24.33 8.19 8.45
N GLU A 444 23.50 7.42 9.15
CA GLU A 444 23.42 5.96 9.01
C GLU A 444 23.01 5.56 7.59
N ALA A 445 21.97 6.21 7.04
CA ALA A 445 21.51 5.96 5.68
C ALA A 445 22.56 6.34 4.61
N LEU A 446 23.33 7.42 4.83
CA LEU A 446 24.44 7.80 3.97
C LEU A 446 25.61 6.80 4.07
N PHE A 447 25.93 6.33 5.27
CA PHE A 447 26.96 5.33 5.52
C PHE A 447 26.66 4.03 4.76
N ILE A 448 25.43 3.51 4.84
CA ILE A 448 25.02 2.29 4.13
C ILE A 448 25.27 2.43 2.62
N VAL A 449 24.79 3.52 2.01
CA VAL A 449 24.94 3.76 0.56
C VAL A 449 26.40 3.89 0.14
N ILE A 450 27.23 4.58 0.93
CA ILE A 450 28.67 4.70 0.62
C ILE A 450 29.35 3.34 0.78
N PHE A 451 29.03 2.58 1.83
CA PHE A 451 29.62 1.28 2.07
C PHE A 451 29.31 0.30 0.94
N GLU A 452 28.07 0.24 0.46
CA GLU A 452 27.68 -0.60 -0.69
C GLU A 452 28.53 -0.30 -1.95
N ASN A 453 28.87 0.98 -2.17
CA ASN A 453 29.65 1.41 -3.33
C ASN A 453 31.17 1.18 -3.17
N TYR A 454 31.69 1.12 -1.93
CA TYR A 454 33.13 1.06 -1.63
C TYR A 454 33.51 -0.04 -0.61
N ARG A 455 32.75 -1.14 -0.60
CA ARG A 455 32.85 -2.27 0.34
C ARG A 455 34.28 -2.77 0.63
N GLU A 456 35.06 -3.06 -0.40
CA GLU A 456 36.43 -3.58 -0.25
C GLU A 456 37.37 -2.59 0.48
N LEU A 457 37.16 -1.29 0.25
CA LEU A 457 37.95 -0.22 0.88
C LEU A 457 37.50 0.02 2.33
N LEU A 458 36.20 -0.04 2.59
CA LEU A 458 35.61 0.38 3.86
C LEU A 458 35.49 -0.76 4.89
N ALA A 459 35.39 -2.02 4.48
CA ALA A 459 35.30 -3.14 5.42
C ALA A 459 36.50 -3.18 6.40
N PRO A 460 37.78 -3.09 5.97
CA PRO A 460 38.92 -3.04 6.90
C PRO A 460 38.90 -1.81 7.82
N VAL A 461 38.38 -0.67 7.33
CA VAL A 461 38.27 0.58 8.11
C VAL A 461 37.26 0.39 9.24
N VAL A 462 36.08 -0.16 8.94
CA VAL A 462 35.04 -0.43 9.97
C VAL A 462 35.56 -1.42 11.01
N VAL A 463 36.28 -2.49 10.60
CA VAL A 463 36.91 -3.42 11.55
C VAL A 463 37.94 -2.72 12.44
N SER A 464 38.74 -1.80 11.89
CA SER A 464 39.71 -1.04 12.69
C SER A 464 39.04 -0.15 13.75
N ILE A 465 37.96 0.55 13.38
CA ILE A 465 37.17 1.38 14.30
C ILE A 465 36.54 0.51 15.39
N LEU A 466 36.01 -0.66 15.01
CA LEU A 466 35.43 -1.63 15.95
C LEU A 466 36.46 -2.09 17.00
N ARG A 467 37.65 -2.51 16.55
CA ARG A 467 38.74 -2.96 17.43
C ARG A 467 39.23 -1.84 18.36
N GLU A 468 39.36 -0.62 17.84
CA GLU A 468 39.72 0.54 18.65
C GLU A 468 38.67 0.84 19.71
N ALA A 469 37.39 0.90 19.33
CA ALA A 469 36.30 1.18 20.26
C ALA A 469 36.21 0.12 21.38
N MET A 470 36.45 -1.15 21.06
CA MET A 470 36.55 -2.24 22.03
C MET A 470 37.76 -2.11 22.96
N SER A 471 38.86 -1.52 22.49
CA SER A 471 40.05 -1.30 23.33
C SER A 471 39.91 -0.10 24.27
N VAL A 472 39.19 0.95 23.84
CA VAL A 472 38.99 2.19 24.61
C VAL A 472 37.90 2.03 25.67
N SER A 473 36.85 1.26 25.40
CA SER A 473 35.79 0.94 26.34
C SER A 473 35.89 -0.53 26.77
N PRO A 474 36.37 -0.82 28.00
CA PRO A 474 36.46 -2.20 28.48
C PRO A 474 35.06 -2.78 28.78
N PRO A 475 34.88 -4.12 28.72
CA PRO A 475 33.56 -4.76 28.92
C PRO A 475 32.91 -4.49 30.29
N LEU A 476 33.70 -4.17 31.32
CA LEU A 476 33.27 -3.98 32.71
C LEU A 476 33.14 -2.50 33.10
N GLU A 477 32.93 -1.61 32.12
CA GLU A 477 32.76 -0.18 32.36
C GLU A 477 31.43 0.14 33.08
N THR A 478 31.43 1.19 33.90
CA THR A 478 30.25 1.63 34.68
C THR A 478 29.78 3.04 34.31
N ASP A 479 30.66 3.91 33.82
CA ASP A 479 30.33 5.29 33.50
C ASP A 479 30.06 5.49 32.01
N VAL A 480 29.22 6.47 31.68
CA VAL A 480 28.96 6.87 30.29
C VAL A 480 30.16 7.67 29.79
N THR A 481 31.14 6.99 29.20
CA THR A 481 32.33 7.64 28.61
C THR A 481 32.16 7.86 27.11
N SER A 482 33.00 8.74 26.54
CA SER A 482 33.11 8.89 25.09
C SER A 482 33.52 7.58 24.40
N GLY A 483 34.29 6.72 25.08
CA GLY A 483 34.64 5.38 24.61
C GLY A 483 33.41 4.48 24.46
N MET A 484 32.52 4.47 25.46
CA MET A 484 31.30 3.67 25.43
C MET A 484 30.35 4.12 24.30
N LEU A 485 30.20 5.43 24.09
CA LEU A 485 29.38 5.96 23.00
C LEU A 485 29.99 5.66 21.62
N LEU A 486 31.33 5.68 21.50
CA LEU A 486 32.02 5.25 20.30
C LEU A 486 31.83 3.75 20.03
N LYS A 487 31.80 2.92 21.09
CA LYS A 487 31.48 1.49 20.97
C LYS A 487 30.06 1.26 20.44
N ASP A 488 29.05 1.98 20.94
CA ASP A 488 27.68 1.93 20.39
C ASP A 488 27.65 2.29 18.89
N ALA A 489 28.32 3.38 18.51
CA ALA A 489 28.41 3.81 17.12
C ALA A 489 29.12 2.77 16.23
N ALA A 490 30.23 2.20 16.70
CA ALA A 490 30.97 1.16 15.98
C ALA A 490 30.13 -0.12 15.82
N TYR A 491 29.39 -0.52 16.85
CA TYR A 491 28.47 -1.66 16.79
C TYR A 491 27.30 -1.37 15.84
N THR A 492 26.83 -0.13 15.76
CA THR A 492 25.82 0.29 14.79
C THR A 492 26.33 0.17 13.36
N ALA A 493 27.54 0.68 13.10
CA ALA A 493 28.17 0.52 11.79
C ALA A 493 28.35 -0.95 11.41
N ALA A 494 28.85 -1.78 12.32
CA ALA A 494 29.04 -3.21 12.11
C ALA A 494 27.72 -3.97 11.89
N GLY A 495 26.66 -3.57 12.58
CA GLY A 495 25.31 -4.11 12.39
C GLY A 495 24.74 -3.86 10.99
N HIS A 496 24.90 -2.63 10.47
CA HIS A 496 24.39 -2.24 9.16
C HIS A 496 25.07 -2.94 7.97
N VAL A 497 26.32 -3.40 8.14
CA VAL A 497 27.17 -3.95 7.05
C VAL A 497 27.62 -5.38 7.30
N TYR A 498 26.84 -6.13 8.10
CA TYR A 498 27.21 -7.46 8.58
C TYR A 498 27.64 -8.44 7.48
N TYR A 499 26.94 -8.44 6.33
CA TYR A 499 27.18 -9.37 5.22
C TYR A 499 28.60 -9.31 4.68
N GLU A 500 29.19 -8.12 4.59
CA GLU A 500 30.57 -7.96 4.11
C GLU A 500 31.57 -8.07 5.27
N LEU A 501 31.19 -7.59 6.46
CA LEU A 501 32.07 -7.57 7.62
C LEU A 501 32.39 -8.98 8.15
N SER A 502 31.47 -9.94 7.96
CA SER A 502 31.66 -11.34 8.34
C SER A 502 32.88 -11.99 7.66
N ASN A 503 33.29 -11.50 6.49
CA ASN A 503 34.51 -11.93 5.80
C ASN A 503 35.80 -11.52 6.55
N TYR A 504 35.74 -10.49 7.39
CA TYR A 504 36.89 -9.90 8.09
C TYR A 504 36.85 -10.11 9.61
N LEU A 505 35.72 -10.55 10.16
CA LEU A 505 35.47 -10.70 11.58
C LEU A 505 34.78 -12.03 11.89
N SER A 506 35.40 -12.85 12.74
CA SER A 506 34.76 -14.05 13.29
C SER A 506 33.71 -13.66 14.34
N PHE A 507 32.43 -13.87 14.03
CA PHE A 507 31.34 -13.62 14.97
C PHE A 507 31.49 -14.43 16.26
N ASN A 508 31.91 -15.70 16.16
CA ASN A 508 32.12 -16.56 17.33
C ASN A 508 33.17 -15.98 18.29
N GLU A 509 34.32 -15.55 17.76
CA GLU A 509 35.37 -14.94 18.60
C GLU A 509 34.89 -13.61 19.21
N TRP A 510 34.17 -12.80 18.44
CA TRP A 510 33.64 -11.53 18.91
C TRP A 510 32.61 -11.72 20.04
N PHE A 511 31.70 -12.69 19.88
CA PHE A 511 30.68 -13.00 20.88
C PHE A 511 31.29 -13.49 22.20
N HIS A 512 32.20 -14.47 22.13
CA HIS A 512 32.86 -15.02 23.31
C HIS A 512 33.85 -14.05 23.96
N GLY A 513 34.49 -13.17 23.17
CA GLY A 513 35.51 -12.25 23.66
C GLY A 513 34.98 -10.95 24.27
N SER A 514 33.86 -10.42 23.77
CA SER A 514 33.34 -9.10 24.20
C SER A 514 31.83 -9.14 24.48
N LEU A 515 31.02 -9.51 23.50
CA LEU A 515 29.56 -9.29 23.56
C LEU A 515 28.91 -10.02 24.73
N SER A 516 29.28 -11.28 24.98
CA SER A 516 28.74 -12.07 26.09
C SER A 516 29.09 -11.50 27.48
N ILE A 517 30.28 -10.90 27.61
CA ILE A 517 30.74 -10.27 28.85
C ILE A 517 29.97 -8.95 29.08
N GLU A 518 29.80 -8.16 28.02
CA GLU A 518 29.08 -6.89 28.07
C GLU A 518 27.60 -7.06 28.40
N ILE A 519 26.94 -8.08 27.83
CA ILE A 519 25.55 -8.44 28.15
C ILE A 519 25.40 -8.80 29.63
N SER A 520 26.40 -9.47 30.20
CA SER A 520 26.38 -9.91 31.59
C SER A 520 26.58 -8.77 32.60
N ASN A 521 26.99 -7.57 32.15
CA ASN A 521 27.19 -6.42 33.01
C ASN A 521 25.84 -5.73 33.32
N GLY A 522 25.32 -6.00 34.52
CA GLY A 522 24.03 -5.47 35.00
C GLY A 522 24.01 -4.01 35.43
N HIS A 523 25.09 -3.24 35.23
CA HIS A 523 25.12 -1.83 35.61
C HIS A 523 24.07 -1.00 34.83
N PRO A 524 23.37 -0.02 35.44
CA PRO A 524 22.33 0.75 34.74
C PRO A 524 22.81 1.45 33.46
N ASN A 525 24.00 2.06 33.48
CA ASN A 525 24.56 2.75 32.30
C ASN A 525 24.90 1.81 31.14
N MET A 526 25.12 0.53 31.43
CA MET A 526 25.38 -0.48 30.39
C MET A 526 24.14 -0.82 29.56
N ARG A 527 22.95 -0.26 29.89
CA ARG A 527 21.75 -0.38 29.04
C ARG A 527 21.99 0.07 27.60
N ILE A 528 22.88 1.04 27.37
CA ILE A 528 23.24 1.54 26.03
C ILE A 528 23.86 0.40 25.21
N ILE A 529 24.89 -0.24 25.77
CA ILE A 529 25.58 -1.37 25.13
C ILE A 529 24.67 -2.59 25.09
N ARG A 530 23.95 -2.94 26.16
CA ARG A 530 23.05 -4.12 26.17
C ARG A 530 21.95 -4.02 25.12
N ARG A 531 21.30 -2.86 24.98
CA ARG A 531 20.33 -2.61 23.90
C ARG A 531 20.98 -2.76 22.53
N LYS A 532 22.16 -2.16 22.33
CA LYS A 532 22.88 -2.21 21.05
C LYS A 532 23.29 -3.62 20.67
N VAL A 533 23.81 -4.38 21.64
CA VAL A 533 24.19 -5.78 21.44
C VAL A 533 22.96 -6.64 21.15
N ALA A 534 21.82 -6.42 21.82
CA ALA A 534 20.58 -7.11 21.49
C ALA A 534 20.23 -6.93 20.00
N LEU A 535 20.17 -5.68 19.52
CA LEU A 535 19.88 -5.37 18.10
C LEU A 535 20.91 -5.98 17.15
N LEU A 536 22.19 -5.91 17.50
CA LEU A 536 23.28 -6.48 16.71
C LEU A 536 23.12 -7.99 16.52
N LEU A 537 22.73 -8.72 17.58
CA LEU A 537 22.48 -10.16 17.52
C LEU A 537 21.33 -10.49 16.57
N GLY A 538 20.27 -9.68 16.54
CA GLY A 538 19.19 -9.82 15.56
C GLY A 538 19.63 -9.53 14.13
N GLN A 539 20.55 -8.60 13.91
CA GLN A 539 21.06 -8.24 12.58
C GLN A 539 22.05 -9.28 12.02
N TRP A 540 22.88 -9.88 12.87
CA TRP A 540 23.93 -10.83 12.46
C TRP A 540 23.45 -12.29 12.39
N ILE A 541 22.13 -12.49 12.35
CA ILE A 541 21.46 -13.79 12.49
C ILE A 541 22.08 -14.90 11.62
N SER A 542 22.34 -14.60 10.35
CA SER A 542 22.85 -15.54 9.35
C SER A 542 24.26 -16.06 9.65
N GLU A 543 25.03 -15.32 10.46
CA GLU A 543 26.39 -15.67 10.85
C GLU A 543 26.45 -16.45 12.17
N ILE A 544 25.34 -16.52 12.92
CA ILE A 544 25.28 -17.22 14.21
C ILE A 544 25.05 -18.71 13.95
N LYS A 545 26.14 -19.50 14.03
CA LYS A 545 26.15 -20.93 13.68
C LYS A 545 26.57 -21.80 14.87
N GLY A 546 26.14 -23.06 14.87
CA GLY A 546 26.56 -24.07 15.85
C GLY A 546 26.17 -23.75 17.30
N ASP A 547 27.01 -24.15 18.26
CA ASP A 547 26.75 -24.04 19.70
C ASP A 547 26.57 -22.59 20.20
N THR A 548 27.20 -21.62 19.52
CA THR A 548 27.06 -20.19 19.82
C THR A 548 25.61 -19.73 19.75
N ARG A 549 24.81 -20.33 18.86
CA ARG A 549 23.40 -19.97 18.70
C ARG A 549 22.62 -20.19 19.98
N LYS A 550 22.81 -21.33 20.65
CA LYS A 550 22.18 -21.64 21.95
C LYS A 550 22.54 -20.61 23.02
N LEU A 551 23.78 -20.13 23.02
CA LEU A 551 24.23 -19.09 23.95
C LEU A 551 23.59 -17.73 23.64
N VAL A 552 23.47 -17.38 22.36
CA VAL A 552 22.79 -16.14 21.91
C VAL A 552 21.32 -16.16 22.30
N TYR A 553 20.61 -17.28 22.11
CA TYR A 553 19.23 -17.44 22.59
C TYR A 553 19.12 -17.14 24.08
N ARG A 554 19.94 -17.80 24.90
CA ARG A 554 19.92 -17.62 26.37
C ARG A 554 20.26 -16.17 26.75
N ALA A 555 21.18 -15.53 26.04
CA ALA A 555 21.53 -14.14 26.26
C ALA A 555 20.37 -13.19 25.93
N LEU A 556 19.70 -13.36 24.78
CA LEU A 556 18.54 -12.55 24.40
C LEU A 556 17.34 -12.76 25.34
N VAL A 557 17.07 -14.00 25.76
CA VAL A 557 16.02 -14.30 26.75
C VAL A 557 16.35 -13.71 28.13
N ALA A 558 17.63 -13.62 28.50
CA ALA A 558 18.05 -12.91 29.70
C ALA A 558 17.83 -11.38 29.56
N LEU A 559 18.11 -10.80 28.39
CA LEU A 559 17.87 -9.37 28.12
C LEU A 559 16.38 -9.01 28.07
N LEU A 560 15.49 -9.96 27.77
CA LEU A 560 14.04 -9.78 27.88
C LEU A 560 13.60 -9.53 29.34
N GLN A 561 14.43 -9.90 30.32
CA GLN A 561 14.25 -9.68 31.76
C GLN A 561 14.98 -8.43 32.29
N ASP A 562 15.57 -7.59 31.42
CA ASP A 562 16.29 -6.38 31.83
C ASP A 562 15.36 -5.38 32.56
N ASN A 563 15.94 -4.43 33.28
CA ASN A 563 15.18 -3.37 33.95
C ASN A 563 14.76 -2.26 32.97
N ASP A 564 15.52 -2.05 31.89
CA ASP A 564 15.25 -1.00 30.91
C ASP A 564 14.33 -1.51 29.78
N ILE A 565 13.20 -0.81 29.57
CA ILE A 565 12.18 -1.20 28.57
C ILE A 565 12.77 -1.21 27.15
N ALA A 566 13.66 -0.27 26.81
CA ALA A 566 14.26 -0.22 25.46
C ALA A 566 15.16 -1.43 25.19
N VAL A 567 15.83 -1.95 26.22
CA VAL A 567 16.62 -3.20 26.13
C VAL A 567 15.70 -4.40 25.92
N ARG A 568 14.61 -4.50 26.69
CA ARG A 568 13.63 -5.60 26.56
C ARG A 568 12.97 -5.61 25.18
N LEU A 569 12.58 -4.43 24.66
CA LEU A 569 12.03 -4.29 23.32
C LEU A 569 13.06 -4.65 22.24
N ALA A 570 14.32 -4.22 22.37
CA ALA A 570 15.37 -4.62 21.44
C ALA A 570 15.62 -6.15 21.44
N ALA A 571 15.59 -6.78 22.60
CA ALA A 571 15.69 -8.23 22.73
C ALA A 571 14.48 -8.93 22.09
N CYS A 572 13.27 -8.42 22.33
CA CYS A 572 12.03 -8.91 21.72
C CYS A 572 12.08 -8.88 20.18
N SER A 573 12.49 -7.76 19.56
CA SER A 573 12.64 -7.68 18.10
C SER A 573 13.67 -8.69 17.57
N SER A 574 14.79 -8.81 18.27
CA SER A 574 15.91 -9.66 17.85
C SER A 574 15.56 -11.14 17.95
N LEU A 575 14.77 -11.52 18.96
CA LEU A 575 14.21 -12.86 19.07
C LEU A 575 13.25 -13.16 17.92
N CYS A 576 12.39 -12.23 17.49
CA CYS A 576 11.52 -12.44 16.33
C CYS A 576 12.31 -12.83 15.07
N TYR A 577 13.34 -12.07 14.72
CA TYR A 577 14.18 -12.36 13.55
C TYR A 577 14.87 -13.73 13.65
N LEU A 578 15.26 -14.09 14.87
CA LEU A 578 16.00 -15.30 15.14
C LEU A 578 15.12 -16.55 15.05
N PHE A 579 13.84 -16.45 15.43
CA PHE A 579 12.88 -17.54 15.25
C PHE A 579 12.45 -17.71 13.80
N GLN A 580 12.32 -16.64 13.03
CA GLN A 580 11.90 -16.69 11.62
C GLN A 580 12.93 -17.34 10.67
N GLU A 581 14.18 -17.59 11.10
CA GLU A 581 15.21 -18.19 10.26
C GLU A 581 15.07 -19.72 10.15
N SER A 582 15.00 -20.22 8.90
CA SER A 582 14.76 -21.64 8.55
C SER A 582 15.74 -22.70 9.10
N SER A 583 16.84 -22.30 9.77
CA SER A 583 17.88 -23.22 10.27
C SER A 583 17.69 -23.64 11.73
N PHE A 584 16.46 -23.92 12.15
CA PHE A 584 16.05 -23.98 13.55
C PHE A 584 16.24 -25.37 14.25
N SER A 585 16.67 -25.38 15.53
CA SER A 585 16.67 -26.58 16.39
C SER A 585 15.55 -26.49 17.46
N GLU A 586 14.48 -27.27 17.29
CA GLU A 586 13.29 -27.24 18.17
C GLU A 586 13.58 -27.51 19.67
N LEU A 587 14.67 -28.22 19.98
CA LEU A 587 15.01 -28.63 21.34
C LEU A 587 15.48 -27.49 22.25
N ASP A 588 16.13 -26.46 21.70
CA ASP A 588 16.70 -25.37 22.49
C ASP A 588 15.66 -24.30 22.88
N LEU A 589 14.59 -24.17 22.08
CA LEU A 589 13.49 -23.27 22.36
C LEU A 589 12.67 -23.74 23.56
N PHE A 590 12.40 -25.05 23.66
CA PHE A 590 11.50 -25.58 24.68
C PHE A 590 11.94 -25.27 26.12
N GLU A 591 13.24 -25.27 26.39
CA GLU A 591 13.79 -24.88 27.70
C GLU A 591 13.46 -23.42 28.07
N CYS A 592 13.37 -22.53 27.07
CA CYS A 592 13.22 -21.08 27.27
C CYS A 592 11.77 -20.60 27.13
N LEU A 593 10.87 -21.37 26.51
CA LEU A 593 9.49 -20.98 26.22
C LEU A 593 8.72 -20.44 27.44
N PRO A 594 8.72 -21.10 28.62
CA PRO A 594 7.98 -20.59 29.77
C PRO A 594 8.43 -19.18 30.17
N THR A 595 9.73 -18.93 30.11
CA THR A 595 10.32 -17.62 30.40
C THR A 595 9.92 -16.59 29.35
N CYS A 596 9.95 -16.94 28.06
CA CYS A 596 9.51 -16.07 26.98
C CYS A 596 8.05 -15.65 27.17
N TRP A 597 7.13 -16.59 27.38
CA TRP A 597 5.71 -16.28 27.61
C TRP A 597 5.51 -15.34 28.79
N THR A 598 6.09 -15.69 29.94
CA THR A 598 5.96 -14.90 31.17
C THR A 598 6.49 -13.47 30.97
N MET A 599 7.63 -13.33 30.28
CA MET A 599 8.22 -12.01 30.05
C MET A 599 7.50 -11.20 28.97
N CYS A 600 6.93 -11.84 27.95
CA CYS A 600 6.04 -11.18 26.99
C CYS A 600 4.81 -10.61 27.71
N PHE A 601 4.14 -11.42 28.53
CA PHE A 601 2.94 -10.97 29.26
C PHE A 601 3.25 -9.80 30.18
N LYS A 602 4.34 -9.89 30.94
CA LYS A 602 4.80 -8.79 31.79
C LYS A 602 5.18 -7.55 30.96
N LEU A 603 5.86 -7.73 29.83
CA LEU A 603 6.26 -6.59 28.98
C LEU A 603 5.03 -5.89 28.41
N THR A 604 3.98 -6.61 27.99
CA THR A 604 2.72 -6.00 27.54
C THR A 604 2.03 -5.19 28.63
N GLU A 605 2.15 -5.58 29.91
CA GLU A 605 1.63 -4.82 31.04
C GLU A 605 2.47 -3.56 31.34
N ASP A 606 3.78 -3.65 31.14
CA ASP A 606 4.72 -2.55 31.42
C ASP A 606 4.71 -1.45 30.34
N VAL A 607 4.37 -1.79 29.09
CA VAL A 607 4.40 -0.86 27.94
C VAL A 607 3.09 -0.09 27.75
N GLN A 608 3.17 1.15 27.28
CA GLN A 608 2.01 2.01 27.05
C GLN A 608 1.80 2.37 25.57
N GLU A 609 2.89 2.50 24.80
CA GLU A 609 2.82 2.84 23.38
C GLU A 609 2.23 1.69 22.56
N PHE A 610 1.41 2.06 21.57
CA PHE A 610 0.80 1.13 20.63
C PHE A 610 1.86 0.26 19.94
N ASP A 611 2.92 0.88 19.40
CA ASP A 611 3.96 0.17 18.64
C ASP A 611 4.67 -0.90 19.49
N SER A 612 4.83 -0.68 20.80
CA SER A 612 5.41 -1.69 21.71
C SER A 612 4.49 -2.87 21.90
N LYS A 613 3.20 -2.63 22.14
CA LYS A 613 2.21 -3.71 22.29
C LYS A 613 2.17 -4.57 21.03
N VAL A 614 2.16 -3.95 19.85
CA VAL A 614 2.24 -4.64 18.55
C VAL A 614 3.53 -5.45 18.43
N GLN A 615 4.67 -4.89 18.82
CA GLN A 615 5.95 -5.59 18.78
C GLN A 615 5.94 -6.87 19.63
N VAL A 616 5.36 -6.81 20.83
CA VAL A 616 5.25 -7.97 21.73
C VAL A 616 4.24 -8.99 21.20
N LEU A 617 3.09 -8.55 20.68
CA LEU A 617 2.10 -9.43 20.05
C LEU A 617 2.68 -10.16 18.83
N ASN A 618 3.46 -9.47 18.00
CA ASN A 618 4.17 -10.10 16.88
C ASN A 618 5.14 -11.17 17.36
N PHE A 619 5.87 -10.92 18.45
CA PHE A 619 6.74 -11.94 19.03
C PHE A 619 5.96 -13.15 19.54
N ILE A 620 4.83 -12.93 20.20
CA ILE A 620 3.91 -14.00 20.61
C ILE A 620 3.44 -14.81 19.39
N SER A 621 3.01 -14.16 18.30
CA SER A 621 2.61 -14.84 17.06
C SER A 621 3.73 -15.68 16.48
N VAL A 622 4.95 -15.14 16.38
CA VAL A 622 6.12 -15.89 15.89
C VAL A 622 6.41 -17.10 16.79
N LEU A 623 6.31 -16.96 18.12
CA LEU A 623 6.46 -18.10 19.03
C LEU A 623 5.38 -19.16 18.78
N LEU A 624 4.11 -18.77 18.58
CA LEU A 624 3.00 -19.69 18.32
C LEU A 624 3.21 -20.49 17.01
N GLU A 625 3.72 -19.86 15.96
CA GLU A 625 4.00 -20.51 14.67
C GLU A 625 5.07 -21.61 14.79
N HIS A 626 6.10 -21.38 15.60
CA HIS A 626 7.24 -22.31 15.72
C HIS A 626 7.02 -23.42 16.75
N VAL A 627 6.16 -23.19 17.75
CA VAL A 627 5.91 -24.15 18.82
C VAL A 627 4.95 -25.26 18.37
N GLY A 628 4.01 -24.96 17.46
CA GLY A 628 3.03 -25.92 16.97
C GLY A 628 2.19 -26.55 18.08
N ASP A 629 2.03 -27.88 18.05
CA ASP A 629 1.23 -28.64 19.02
C ASP A 629 1.76 -28.60 20.47
N LYS A 630 3.03 -28.24 20.66
CA LYS A 630 3.64 -28.07 21.99
C LYS A 630 3.11 -26.84 22.74
N VAL A 631 2.22 -26.04 22.15
CA VAL A 631 1.56 -24.89 22.78
C VAL A 631 0.47 -25.31 23.79
N ILE A 632 -0.07 -26.53 23.65
CA ILE A 632 -1.21 -27.04 24.43
C ILE A 632 -1.05 -26.85 25.96
N PRO A 633 0.13 -27.10 26.59
CA PRO A 633 0.32 -26.88 28.03
C PRO A 633 0.14 -25.43 28.49
N PHE A 634 0.29 -24.46 27.58
CA PHE A 634 0.20 -23.02 27.85
C PHE A 634 -1.12 -22.40 27.37
N ALA A 635 -2.01 -23.18 26.75
CA ALA A 635 -3.24 -22.69 26.12
C ALA A 635 -4.15 -21.92 27.09
N SER A 636 -4.24 -22.35 28.35
CA SER A 636 -5.05 -21.68 29.38
C SER A 636 -4.50 -20.31 29.75
N GLN A 637 -3.17 -20.19 29.93
CA GLN A 637 -2.50 -18.92 30.24
C GLN A 637 -2.62 -17.94 29.07
N LEU A 638 -2.38 -18.41 27.84
CA LEU A 638 -2.54 -17.60 26.62
C LEU A 638 -3.99 -17.12 26.44
N SER A 639 -4.97 -17.98 26.70
CA SER A 639 -6.38 -17.59 26.58
C SER A 639 -6.77 -16.49 27.57
N GLN A 640 -6.26 -16.55 28.80
CA GLN A 640 -6.46 -15.50 29.81
C GLN A 640 -5.79 -14.18 29.40
N PHE A 641 -4.58 -14.27 28.85
CA PHE A 641 -3.83 -13.12 28.35
C PHE A 641 -4.57 -12.42 27.19
N PHE A 642 -4.99 -13.16 26.17
CA PHE A 642 -5.74 -12.60 25.04
C PHE A 642 -7.07 -11.98 25.47
N GLN A 643 -7.81 -12.62 26.38
CA GLN A 643 -9.04 -12.05 26.93
C GLN A 643 -8.78 -10.70 27.62
N LYS A 644 -7.76 -10.65 28.48
CA LYS A 644 -7.40 -9.43 29.22
C LYS A 644 -7.07 -8.28 28.27
N ILE A 645 -6.23 -8.52 27.26
CA ILE A 645 -5.85 -7.47 26.29
C ILE A 645 -7.04 -7.04 25.44
N TRP A 646 -7.91 -7.97 25.04
CA TRP A 646 -9.11 -7.63 24.30
C TRP A 646 -9.97 -6.63 25.08
N ASP A 647 -10.20 -6.91 26.36
CA ASP A 647 -11.01 -6.06 27.23
C ASP A 647 -10.34 -4.69 27.50
N GLU A 648 -9.01 -4.65 27.65
CA GLU A 648 -8.24 -3.41 27.85
C GLU A 648 -8.13 -2.55 26.58
N SER A 649 -8.18 -3.17 25.39
CA SER A 649 -8.07 -2.51 24.09
C SER A 649 -9.39 -1.95 23.55
N ALA A 650 -10.44 -1.90 24.37
CA ALA A 650 -11.73 -1.37 23.96
C ALA A 650 -11.63 0.09 23.48
N GLY A 651 -11.94 0.34 22.21
CA GLY A 651 -11.80 1.64 21.55
C GLY A 651 -10.47 1.85 20.83
N GLU A 652 -9.50 0.94 20.99
CA GLU A 652 -8.22 0.92 20.26
C GLU A 652 -8.28 -0.08 19.10
N SER A 653 -9.02 0.27 18.03
CA SER A 653 -9.29 -0.66 16.92
C SER A 653 -8.04 -1.24 16.26
N LEU A 654 -6.96 -0.46 16.14
CA LEU A 654 -5.69 -0.94 15.58
C LEU A 654 -5.06 -2.04 16.44
N LEU A 655 -5.16 -1.95 17.77
CA LEU A 655 -4.60 -2.96 18.68
C LEU A 655 -5.45 -4.23 18.64
N GLN A 656 -6.78 -4.08 18.57
CA GLN A 656 -7.71 -5.19 18.39
C GLN A 656 -7.45 -5.95 17.09
N ILE A 657 -7.15 -5.28 15.98
CA ILE A 657 -6.74 -5.91 14.71
C ILE A 657 -5.50 -6.80 14.90
N GLN A 658 -4.47 -6.29 15.57
CA GLN A 658 -3.25 -7.07 15.84
C GLN A 658 -3.53 -8.26 16.77
N LEU A 659 -4.46 -8.09 17.73
CA LEU A 659 -4.89 -9.18 18.60
C LEU A 659 -5.63 -10.28 17.84
N LEU A 660 -6.53 -9.91 16.93
CA LEU A 660 -7.26 -10.86 16.08
C LEU A 660 -6.30 -11.68 15.20
N THR A 661 -5.26 -11.03 14.68
CA THR A 661 -4.18 -11.70 13.93
C THR A 661 -3.44 -12.71 14.82
N ALA A 662 -3.04 -12.31 16.04
CA ALA A 662 -2.37 -13.22 16.97
C ALA A 662 -3.28 -14.37 17.43
N LEU A 663 -4.57 -14.10 17.64
CA LEU A 663 -5.59 -15.12 17.95
C LEU A 663 -5.76 -16.12 16.82
N ARG A 664 -5.70 -15.68 15.56
CA ARG A 664 -5.77 -16.57 14.40
C ARG A 664 -4.61 -17.56 14.40
N THR A 665 -3.39 -17.07 14.67
CA THR A 665 -2.19 -17.91 14.82
C THR A 665 -2.30 -18.85 16.04
N PHE A 666 -2.87 -18.39 17.14
CA PHE A 666 -3.12 -19.20 18.33
C PHE A 666 -4.09 -20.36 18.05
N VAL A 667 -5.21 -20.08 17.39
CA VAL A 667 -6.20 -21.10 17.01
C VAL A 667 -5.60 -22.11 16.04
N SER A 668 -4.80 -21.64 15.09
CA SER A 668 -4.12 -22.50 14.12
C SER A 668 -3.07 -23.40 14.78
N SER A 669 -2.33 -22.91 15.77
CA SER A 669 -1.33 -23.73 16.51
C SER A 669 -1.97 -24.76 17.45
N LEU A 670 -3.17 -24.50 17.98
CA LEU A 670 -3.95 -25.50 18.73
C LEU A 670 -4.45 -26.66 17.83
N GLY A 671 -4.68 -26.40 16.54
CA GLY A 671 -5.22 -27.39 15.60
C GLY A 671 -6.50 -28.05 16.12
N TYR A 672 -6.52 -29.38 16.19
CA TYR A 672 -7.67 -30.16 16.66
C TYR A 672 -8.08 -29.90 18.13
N GLN A 673 -7.20 -29.29 18.93
CA GLN A 673 -7.46 -28.85 20.31
C GLN A 673 -8.01 -27.41 20.37
N SER A 674 -8.39 -26.81 19.24
CA SER A 674 -9.00 -25.47 19.19
C SER A 674 -10.19 -25.25 20.15
N PRO A 675 -11.00 -26.26 20.55
CA PRO A 675 -12.06 -26.04 21.54
C PRO A 675 -11.59 -25.51 22.90
N LEU A 676 -10.29 -25.64 23.24
CA LEU A 676 -9.72 -25.08 24.46
C LEU A 676 -9.80 -23.55 24.53
N SER A 677 -9.86 -22.86 23.39
CA SER A 677 -9.92 -21.39 23.33
C SER A 677 -11.34 -20.83 23.20
N TYR A 678 -12.36 -21.67 22.96
CA TYR A 678 -13.70 -21.21 22.58
C TYR A 678 -14.37 -20.32 23.63
N HIS A 679 -14.10 -20.53 24.91
CA HIS A 679 -14.66 -19.69 25.98
C HIS A 679 -14.29 -18.21 25.82
N MET A 680 -13.06 -17.91 25.39
CA MET A 680 -12.59 -16.54 25.13
C MET A 680 -12.90 -16.11 23.69
N LEU A 681 -12.79 -17.03 22.73
CA LEU A 681 -12.88 -16.71 21.30
C LEU A 681 -14.30 -16.35 20.85
N MET A 682 -15.34 -17.01 21.39
CA MET A 682 -16.71 -16.80 20.90
C MET A 682 -17.23 -15.38 21.17
N PRO A 683 -17.10 -14.79 22.38
CA PRO A 683 -17.49 -13.40 22.60
C PRO A 683 -16.74 -12.41 21.69
N ILE A 684 -15.44 -12.62 21.48
CA ILE A 684 -14.60 -11.79 20.60
C ILE A 684 -15.13 -11.85 19.16
N LEU A 685 -15.31 -13.06 18.63
CA LEU A 685 -15.85 -13.27 17.28
C LEU A 685 -17.22 -12.62 17.11
N GLN A 686 -18.16 -12.85 18.05
CA GLN A 686 -19.51 -12.27 17.99
C GLN A 686 -19.50 -10.75 17.96
N SER A 687 -18.59 -10.12 18.71
CA SER A 687 -18.44 -8.67 18.69
C SER A 687 -17.86 -8.16 17.36
N GLY A 688 -16.87 -8.85 16.79
CA GLY A 688 -16.17 -8.44 15.58
C GLY A 688 -16.89 -8.70 14.26
N VAL A 689 -17.68 -9.79 14.17
CA VAL A 689 -18.46 -10.12 12.95
C VAL A 689 -19.80 -9.39 12.89
N ASN A 690 -20.21 -8.69 13.96
CA ASN A 690 -21.44 -7.94 13.98
C ASN A 690 -21.31 -6.66 13.15
N VAL A 691 -21.92 -6.67 11.97
CA VAL A 691 -21.88 -5.57 11.00
C VAL A 691 -22.61 -4.31 11.51
N ASP A 692 -23.53 -4.45 12.46
CA ASP A 692 -24.25 -3.32 13.07
C ASP A 692 -23.43 -2.63 14.19
N SER A 693 -22.28 -3.17 14.58
CA SER A 693 -21.41 -2.54 15.56
C SER A 693 -20.71 -1.29 14.99
N PRO A 694 -20.44 -0.26 15.80
CA PRO A 694 -19.71 0.93 15.35
C PRO A 694 -18.27 0.60 14.91
N ASP A 695 -17.69 -0.46 15.50
CA ASP A 695 -16.31 -0.89 15.24
C ASP A 695 -16.19 -1.83 14.03
N ALA A 696 -17.31 -2.24 13.43
CA ALA A 696 -17.36 -3.17 12.30
C ALA A 696 -16.48 -2.73 11.12
N LEU A 697 -16.43 -1.43 10.82
CA LEU A 697 -15.62 -0.91 9.71
C LEU A 697 -14.13 -1.21 9.86
N ASN A 698 -13.64 -1.37 11.10
CA ASN A 698 -12.23 -1.61 11.38
C ASN A 698 -11.93 -3.09 11.65
N LEU A 699 -12.83 -3.81 12.34
CA LEU A 699 -12.55 -5.15 12.85
C LEU A 699 -13.06 -6.29 11.96
N LEU A 700 -13.99 -6.02 11.04
CA LEU A 700 -14.73 -7.08 10.35
C LEU A 700 -13.82 -7.99 9.52
N GLU A 701 -12.84 -7.43 8.80
CA GLU A 701 -11.94 -8.20 7.94
C GLU A 701 -11.18 -9.27 8.74
N ASP A 702 -10.47 -8.86 9.79
CA ASP A 702 -9.70 -9.75 10.66
C ASP A 702 -10.59 -10.70 11.47
N SER A 703 -11.80 -10.25 11.85
CA SER A 703 -12.76 -11.10 12.56
C SER A 703 -13.29 -12.23 11.68
N VAL A 704 -13.54 -11.96 10.40
CA VAL A 704 -13.98 -12.98 9.42
C VAL A 704 -12.83 -13.94 9.10
N LEU A 705 -11.58 -13.46 9.03
CA LEU A 705 -10.40 -14.33 8.90
C LEU A 705 -10.18 -15.21 10.13
N LEU A 706 -10.38 -14.68 11.34
CA LEU A 706 -10.33 -15.46 12.57
C LEU A 706 -11.44 -16.51 12.60
N TRP A 707 -12.64 -16.17 12.13
CA TRP A 707 -13.76 -17.10 12.04
C TRP A 707 -13.45 -18.26 11.09
N GLU A 708 -12.93 -17.99 9.89
CA GLU A 708 -12.52 -19.03 8.93
C GLU A 708 -11.42 -19.94 9.51
N ALA A 709 -10.41 -19.37 10.17
CA ALA A 709 -9.36 -20.15 10.80
C ALA A 709 -9.89 -21.02 11.96
N THR A 710 -10.89 -20.53 12.68
CA THR A 710 -11.57 -21.28 13.75
C THR A 710 -12.32 -22.48 13.20
N LEU A 711 -13.03 -22.31 12.08
CA LEU A 711 -13.74 -23.41 11.42
C LEU A 711 -12.76 -24.43 10.81
N SER A 712 -11.71 -23.96 10.15
CA SER A 712 -10.68 -24.79 9.52
C SER A 712 -9.96 -25.74 10.50
N ASN A 713 -9.89 -25.34 11.77
CA ASN A 713 -9.26 -26.10 12.85
C ASN A 713 -10.27 -26.75 13.81
N ALA A 714 -11.58 -26.61 13.58
CA ALA A 714 -12.61 -27.19 14.43
C ALA A 714 -12.73 -28.71 14.20
N PRO A 715 -12.63 -29.57 15.23
CA PRO A 715 -12.88 -31.01 15.04
C PRO A 715 -14.34 -31.30 14.64
N SER A 716 -15.27 -30.50 15.16
CA SER A 716 -16.72 -30.54 14.90
C SER A 716 -17.35 -29.16 15.14
N ILE A 717 -18.47 -28.85 14.46
CA ILE A 717 -19.20 -27.61 14.71
C ILE A 717 -19.99 -27.71 16.02
N VAL A 718 -19.66 -26.85 16.99
CA VAL A 718 -20.42 -26.71 18.24
C VAL A 718 -21.59 -25.74 18.06
N PRO A 719 -22.64 -25.77 18.90
CA PRO A 719 -23.81 -24.90 18.74
C PRO A 719 -23.49 -23.40 18.63
N GLN A 720 -22.57 -22.92 19.47
CA GLN A 720 -22.13 -21.51 19.45
C GLN A 720 -21.48 -21.10 18.12
N LEU A 721 -20.74 -22.03 17.48
CA LEU A 721 -20.18 -21.81 16.15
C LEU A 721 -21.26 -21.89 15.08
N MET A 722 -22.25 -22.78 15.22
CA MET A 722 -23.37 -22.86 14.29
C MET A 722 -24.13 -21.52 14.22
N ASP A 723 -24.42 -20.91 15.37
CA ASP A 723 -25.16 -19.66 15.49
C ASP A 723 -24.48 -18.48 14.76
N LEU A 724 -23.15 -18.50 14.59
CA LEU A 724 -22.41 -17.43 13.90
C LEU A 724 -22.77 -17.30 12.41
N PHE A 725 -23.27 -18.35 11.76
CA PHE A 725 -23.56 -18.32 10.32
C PHE A 725 -24.57 -17.22 9.95
N ALA A 726 -25.49 -16.89 10.85
CA ALA A 726 -26.47 -15.82 10.63
C ALA A 726 -25.83 -14.46 10.32
N TYR A 727 -24.65 -14.17 10.87
CA TYR A 727 -23.93 -12.91 10.61
C TYR A 727 -23.40 -12.82 9.17
N LEU A 728 -23.11 -13.96 8.52
CA LEU A 728 -22.58 -13.98 7.15
C LEU A 728 -23.56 -13.33 6.15
N VAL A 729 -24.86 -13.51 6.37
CA VAL A 729 -25.92 -12.89 5.56
C VAL A 729 -25.80 -11.36 5.61
N GLY A 730 -25.60 -10.80 6.80
CA GLY A 730 -25.42 -9.36 7.00
C GLY A 730 -24.17 -8.84 6.31
N ILE A 731 -23.07 -9.60 6.36
CA ILE A 731 -21.78 -9.24 5.76
C ILE A 731 -21.91 -9.18 4.22
N VAL A 732 -22.38 -10.26 3.61
CA VAL A 732 -22.49 -10.39 2.14
C VAL A 732 -23.52 -9.41 1.55
N ASN A 733 -24.59 -9.10 2.27
CA ASN A 733 -25.60 -8.13 1.80
C ASN A 733 -25.10 -6.68 1.79
N ARG A 734 -24.04 -6.34 2.55
CA ARG A 734 -23.48 -4.98 2.57
C ARG A 734 -22.39 -4.78 1.53
N SER A 735 -21.45 -5.72 1.42
CA SER A 735 -20.39 -5.66 0.41
C SER A 735 -19.86 -7.04 0.03
N PHE A 736 -19.14 -7.09 -1.09
CA PHE A 736 -18.44 -8.29 -1.56
C PHE A 736 -16.92 -8.24 -1.30
N ASP A 737 -16.47 -7.32 -0.44
CA ASP A 737 -15.04 -7.13 -0.18
C ASP A 737 -14.40 -8.37 0.46
N HIS A 738 -15.18 -9.13 1.26
CA HIS A 738 -14.75 -10.35 1.93
C HIS A 738 -15.26 -11.63 1.26
N LEU A 739 -15.62 -11.58 -0.03
CA LEU A 739 -16.28 -12.69 -0.74
C LEU A 739 -15.50 -14.01 -0.67
N GLU A 740 -14.18 -13.97 -0.88
CA GLU A 740 -13.35 -15.18 -0.88
C GLU A 740 -13.38 -15.90 0.47
N VAL A 741 -13.22 -15.16 1.57
CA VAL A 741 -13.26 -15.72 2.92
C VAL A 741 -14.68 -16.16 3.29
N ALA A 742 -15.70 -15.40 2.89
CA ALA A 742 -17.10 -15.76 3.10
C ALA A 742 -17.45 -17.10 2.41
N VAL A 743 -16.98 -17.30 1.19
CA VAL A 743 -17.17 -18.56 0.46
C VAL A 743 -16.43 -19.72 1.13
N ASN A 744 -15.21 -19.51 1.63
CA ASN A 744 -14.48 -20.51 2.41
C ASN A 744 -15.21 -20.88 3.71
N ILE A 745 -15.83 -19.91 4.38
CA ILE A 745 -16.66 -20.15 5.56
C ILE A 745 -17.88 -21.01 5.19
N VAL A 746 -18.56 -20.72 4.08
CA VAL A 746 -19.68 -21.55 3.59
C VAL A 746 -19.20 -22.97 3.28
N GLU A 747 -18.03 -23.12 2.64
CA GLU A 747 -17.41 -24.42 2.39
C GLU A 747 -17.20 -25.19 3.70
N ASP A 748 -16.65 -24.54 4.72
CA ASP A 748 -16.37 -25.16 6.01
C ASP A 748 -17.66 -25.60 6.72
N TYR A 749 -18.69 -24.75 6.81
CA TYR A 749 -19.97 -25.18 7.38
C TYR A 749 -20.61 -26.34 6.60
N THR A 750 -20.44 -26.36 5.28
CA THR A 750 -20.96 -27.44 4.43
C THR A 750 -20.27 -28.77 4.73
N ILE A 751 -18.94 -28.77 4.86
CA ILE A 751 -18.14 -29.98 5.13
C ILE A 751 -18.31 -30.45 6.58
N PHE A 752 -18.25 -29.53 7.55
CA PHE A 752 -18.19 -29.87 8.98
C PHE A 752 -19.57 -29.93 9.66
N GLY A 753 -20.51 -29.08 9.24
CA GLY A 753 -21.85 -28.99 9.83
C GLY A 753 -22.85 -29.99 9.23
N GLY A 754 -22.58 -30.51 8.04
CA GLY A 754 -23.35 -31.61 7.46
C GLY A 754 -24.84 -31.29 7.25
N SER A 755 -25.68 -32.32 7.39
CA SER A 755 -27.15 -32.16 7.26
C SER A 755 -27.78 -31.30 8.36
N GLU A 756 -27.14 -31.17 9.52
CA GLU A 756 -27.62 -30.31 10.62
C GLU A 756 -27.50 -28.84 10.25
N PHE A 757 -26.40 -28.44 9.62
CA PHE A 757 -26.21 -27.09 9.09
C PHE A 757 -27.30 -26.72 8.08
N LEU A 758 -27.61 -27.59 7.11
CA LEU A 758 -28.66 -27.32 6.13
C LEU A 758 -30.05 -27.17 6.78
N LYS A 759 -30.34 -27.96 7.83
CA LYS A 759 -31.61 -27.85 8.56
C LYS A 759 -31.73 -26.54 9.32
N SER A 760 -30.65 -26.07 9.94
CA SER A 760 -30.64 -24.86 10.78
C SER A 760 -30.51 -23.57 9.98
N HIS A 761 -29.70 -23.57 8.91
CA HIS A 761 -29.30 -22.36 8.18
C HIS A 761 -29.53 -22.43 6.65
N GLY A 762 -30.25 -23.42 6.14
CA GLY A 762 -30.47 -23.59 4.70
C GLY A 762 -31.08 -22.36 4.00
N THR A 763 -31.98 -21.63 4.67
CA THR A 763 -32.56 -20.38 4.14
C THR A 763 -31.54 -19.24 4.09
N SER A 764 -30.72 -19.09 5.13
CA SER A 764 -29.63 -18.12 5.17
C SER A 764 -28.58 -18.41 4.09
N LEU A 765 -28.24 -19.68 3.88
CA LEU A 765 -27.33 -20.13 2.84
C LEU A 765 -27.86 -19.79 1.45
N ALA A 766 -29.14 -20.08 1.20
CA ALA A 766 -29.80 -19.75 -0.06
C ALA A 766 -29.76 -18.25 -0.34
N ASN A 767 -30.02 -17.41 0.67
CA ASN A 767 -29.94 -15.96 0.54
C ASN A 767 -28.51 -15.49 0.19
N VAL A 768 -27.48 -16.02 0.85
CA VAL A 768 -26.08 -15.67 0.57
C VAL A 768 -25.72 -16.01 -0.88
N LEU A 769 -26.01 -17.24 -1.33
CA LEU A 769 -25.72 -17.66 -2.70
C LEU A 769 -26.53 -16.88 -3.73
N ASP A 770 -27.79 -16.54 -3.42
CA ASP A 770 -28.62 -15.74 -4.32
C ASP A 770 -28.10 -14.30 -4.46
N THR A 771 -27.62 -13.69 -3.38
CA THR A 771 -26.98 -12.37 -3.40
C THR A 771 -25.68 -12.39 -4.20
N ILE A 772 -24.88 -13.47 -4.13
CA ILE A 772 -23.59 -13.57 -4.84
C ILE A 772 -23.79 -13.87 -6.33
N VAL A 773 -24.53 -14.93 -6.66
CA VAL A 773 -24.65 -15.43 -8.04
C VAL A 773 -25.39 -14.39 -8.89
N GLY A 774 -24.72 -13.91 -9.93
CA GLY A 774 -25.24 -12.90 -10.86
C GLY A 774 -24.91 -11.44 -10.50
N ASN A 775 -24.38 -11.17 -9.31
CA ASN A 775 -24.06 -9.79 -8.87
C ASN A 775 -22.55 -9.54 -8.70
N VAL A 776 -21.71 -10.57 -8.81
CA VAL A 776 -20.24 -10.48 -8.72
C VAL A 776 -19.58 -10.62 -10.10
N ASN A 777 -18.32 -10.18 -10.21
CA ASN A 777 -17.54 -10.34 -11.44
C ASN A 777 -17.11 -11.81 -11.69
N ASP A 778 -16.54 -12.08 -12.87
CA ASP A 778 -16.12 -13.45 -13.26
C ASP A 778 -15.20 -14.12 -12.22
N LYS A 779 -14.26 -13.36 -11.63
CA LYS A 779 -13.36 -13.88 -10.58
C LYS A 779 -14.15 -14.31 -9.34
N GLY A 780 -15.08 -13.48 -8.86
CA GLY A 780 -15.92 -13.79 -7.71
C GLY A 780 -16.83 -14.99 -7.95
N LEU A 781 -17.35 -15.15 -9.17
CA LEU A 781 -18.13 -16.34 -9.54
C LEU A 781 -17.25 -17.60 -9.51
N LEU A 782 -16.06 -17.58 -10.11
CA LEU A 782 -15.15 -18.73 -10.12
C LEU A 782 -14.74 -19.17 -8.70
N THR A 783 -14.67 -18.25 -7.74
CA THR A 783 -14.46 -18.60 -6.33
C THR A 783 -15.68 -19.28 -5.70
N THR A 784 -16.90 -18.87 -6.07
CA THR A 784 -18.15 -19.33 -5.46
C THR A 784 -18.65 -20.67 -6.02
N LEU A 785 -18.45 -20.92 -7.32
CA LEU A 785 -18.95 -22.10 -8.03
C LEU A 785 -18.52 -23.45 -7.39
N PRO A 786 -17.25 -23.64 -6.96
CA PRO A 786 -16.83 -24.87 -6.29
C PRO A 786 -17.64 -25.22 -5.04
N VAL A 787 -18.13 -24.22 -4.30
CA VAL A 787 -18.94 -24.45 -3.09
C VAL A 787 -20.37 -24.87 -3.45
N ILE A 788 -20.93 -24.33 -4.53
CA ILE A 788 -22.22 -24.78 -5.06
C ILE A 788 -22.11 -26.22 -5.55
N ASP A 789 -21.02 -26.55 -6.26
CA ASP A 789 -20.74 -27.91 -6.72
C ASP A 789 -20.64 -28.90 -5.54
N LEU A 790 -19.86 -28.54 -4.51
CA LEU A 790 -19.71 -29.32 -3.29
C LEU A 790 -21.04 -29.53 -2.54
N LEU A 791 -21.90 -28.51 -2.49
CA LEU A 791 -23.23 -28.62 -1.87
C LEU A 791 -24.11 -29.66 -2.57
N ILE A 792 -24.12 -29.67 -3.91
CA ILE A 792 -24.88 -30.66 -4.69
C ILE A 792 -24.26 -32.04 -4.55
N GLN A 793 -22.92 -32.13 -4.52
CA GLN A 793 -22.21 -33.39 -4.32
C GLN A 793 -22.57 -34.04 -2.98
N LEU A 794 -22.59 -33.26 -1.88
CA LEU A 794 -22.84 -33.78 -0.54
C LEU A 794 -24.33 -33.98 -0.22
N PHE A 795 -25.21 -33.12 -0.77
CA PHE A 795 -26.64 -33.11 -0.46
C PHE A 795 -27.51 -33.04 -1.73
N PRO A 796 -27.45 -34.06 -2.62
CA PRO A 796 -28.10 -34.01 -3.93
C PRO A 796 -29.63 -33.93 -3.88
N GLN A 797 -30.26 -34.28 -2.75
CA GLN A 797 -31.71 -34.21 -2.59
C GLN A 797 -32.15 -32.95 -1.84
N GLU A 798 -31.45 -32.57 -0.77
CA GLU A 798 -31.84 -31.44 0.08
C GLU A 798 -31.36 -30.07 -0.45
N ALA A 799 -30.15 -29.97 -1.01
CA ALA A 799 -29.58 -28.69 -1.40
C ALA A 799 -30.27 -28.07 -2.64
N PRO A 800 -30.51 -28.79 -3.76
CA PRO A 800 -31.02 -28.16 -4.98
C PRO A 800 -32.35 -27.41 -4.83
N PRO A 801 -33.36 -27.92 -4.09
CA PRO A 801 -34.58 -27.16 -3.82
C PRO A 801 -34.33 -25.87 -3.02
N LEU A 802 -33.36 -25.86 -2.10
CA LEU A 802 -33.02 -24.69 -1.28
C LEU A 802 -32.36 -23.58 -2.11
N ILE A 803 -31.46 -23.95 -3.03
CA ILE A 803 -30.68 -23.00 -3.84
C ILE A 803 -31.24 -22.80 -5.26
N SER A 804 -32.52 -23.11 -5.48
CA SER A 804 -33.16 -23.10 -6.81
C SER A 804 -32.94 -21.78 -7.57
N SER A 805 -33.09 -20.63 -6.90
CA SER A 805 -32.88 -19.32 -7.53
C SER A 805 -31.44 -19.12 -8.04
N ALA A 806 -30.43 -19.55 -7.27
CA ALA A 806 -29.03 -19.49 -7.71
C ALA A 806 -28.80 -20.42 -8.92
N LEU A 807 -29.38 -21.64 -8.91
CA LEU A 807 -29.29 -22.57 -10.04
C LEU A 807 -29.95 -22.01 -11.32
N GLN A 808 -31.10 -21.33 -11.19
CA GLN A 808 -31.74 -20.63 -12.32
C GLN A 808 -30.82 -19.57 -12.93
N LYS A 809 -30.11 -18.79 -12.09
CA LYS A 809 -29.12 -17.81 -12.54
C LYS A 809 -27.91 -18.49 -13.21
N LEU A 810 -27.46 -19.65 -12.71
CA LEU A 810 -26.38 -20.42 -13.36
C LEU A 810 -26.79 -20.95 -14.74
N ILE A 811 -28.05 -21.38 -14.93
CA ILE A 811 -28.58 -21.74 -16.25
C ILE A 811 -28.46 -20.54 -17.19
N PHE A 812 -28.91 -19.37 -16.75
CA PHE A 812 -28.79 -18.14 -17.54
C PHE A 812 -27.34 -17.82 -17.91
N ILE A 813 -26.42 -17.85 -16.94
CA ILE A 813 -24.99 -17.58 -17.15
C ILE A 813 -24.40 -18.57 -18.17
N SER A 814 -24.69 -19.88 -18.03
CA SER A 814 -24.15 -20.91 -18.94
C SER A 814 -24.58 -20.70 -20.40
N LEU A 815 -25.81 -20.25 -20.62
CA LEU A 815 -26.43 -20.05 -21.94
C LEU A 815 -26.16 -18.67 -22.55
N SER A 816 -25.69 -17.71 -21.76
CA SER A 816 -25.35 -16.37 -22.25
C SER A 816 -24.22 -16.44 -23.30
N ARG A 817 -24.35 -15.67 -24.40
CA ARG A 817 -23.39 -15.67 -25.52
C ARG A 817 -22.45 -14.45 -25.50
N ASP A 818 -22.29 -13.79 -24.35
CA ASP A 818 -21.53 -12.55 -24.25
C ASP A 818 -20.01 -12.79 -24.35
N ASP A 819 -19.38 -12.18 -25.37
CA ASP A 819 -17.92 -12.11 -25.60
C ASP A 819 -17.12 -13.42 -25.38
N GLU A 820 -17.20 -14.35 -26.34
CA GLU A 820 -16.42 -15.61 -26.35
C GLU A 820 -14.89 -15.42 -26.39
N HIS A 821 -14.42 -14.20 -26.68
CA HIS A 821 -12.99 -13.87 -26.69
C HIS A 821 -12.42 -13.66 -25.27
N ASN A 822 -13.28 -13.61 -24.23
CA ASN A 822 -12.82 -13.49 -22.85
C ASN A 822 -12.66 -14.88 -22.21
N PRO A 823 -11.42 -15.29 -21.85
CA PRO A 823 -11.18 -16.59 -21.22
C PRO A 823 -11.90 -16.74 -19.88
N SER A 824 -11.98 -15.71 -19.03
CA SER A 824 -12.62 -15.81 -17.70
C SER A 824 -14.10 -16.14 -17.81
N ARG A 825 -14.81 -15.48 -18.73
CA ARG A 825 -16.24 -15.75 -18.99
C ARG A 825 -16.47 -17.15 -19.53
N THR A 826 -15.58 -17.63 -20.40
CA THR A 826 -15.65 -18.99 -20.93
C THR A 826 -15.49 -20.03 -19.82
N THR A 827 -14.54 -19.83 -18.90
CA THR A 827 -14.36 -20.70 -17.73
C THR A 827 -15.55 -20.64 -16.77
N VAL A 828 -16.15 -19.47 -16.55
CA VAL A 828 -17.38 -19.33 -15.73
C VAL A 828 -18.54 -20.10 -16.34
N ARG A 829 -18.73 -19.99 -17.67
CA ARG A 829 -19.78 -20.73 -18.40
C ARG A 829 -19.56 -22.24 -18.30
N ALA A 830 -18.34 -22.70 -18.52
CA ALA A 830 -17.99 -24.12 -18.40
C ALA A 830 -18.21 -24.63 -16.96
N SER A 831 -17.74 -23.90 -15.95
CA SER A 831 -17.90 -24.31 -14.55
C SER A 831 -19.36 -24.27 -14.09
N SER A 832 -20.15 -23.29 -14.56
CA SER A 832 -21.61 -23.25 -14.29
C SER A 832 -22.34 -24.40 -14.97
N GLY A 833 -21.94 -24.72 -16.20
CA GLY A 833 -22.45 -25.87 -16.95
C GLY A 833 -22.18 -27.19 -16.25
N ALA A 834 -20.99 -27.33 -15.66
CA ALA A 834 -20.55 -28.53 -14.94
C ALA A 834 -21.42 -28.84 -13.73
N ILE A 835 -21.73 -27.82 -12.93
CA ILE A 835 -22.66 -27.92 -11.79
C ILE A 835 -24.04 -28.41 -12.24
N LEU A 836 -24.55 -27.91 -13.37
CA LEU A 836 -25.83 -28.34 -13.93
C LEU A 836 -25.79 -29.78 -14.47
N ALA A 837 -24.66 -30.19 -15.04
CA ALA A 837 -24.43 -31.56 -15.46
C ALA A 837 -24.43 -32.52 -14.26
N ARG A 838 -23.69 -32.19 -13.19
CA ARG A 838 -23.71 -32.91 -11.91
C ARG A 838 -25.12 -33.02 -11.34
N LEU A 839 -25.87 -31.92 -11.33
CA LEU A 839 -27.26 -31.91 -10.85
C LEU A 839 -28.16 -32.87 -11.65
N LEU A 840 -28.04 -32.91 -12.97
CA LEU A 840 -28.79 -33.84 -13.82
C LEU A 840 -28.47 -35.31 -13.50
N VAL A 841 -27.20 -35.62 -13.29
CA VAL A 841 -26.74 -36.99 -12.97
C VAL A 841 -27.19 -37.41 -11.58
N MET A 842 -27.09 -36.53 -10.59
CA MET A 842 -27.37 -36.87 -9.19
C MET A 842 -28.84 -36.73 -8.79
N ASN A 843 -29.61 -35.86 -9.48
CA ASN A 843 -31.03 -35.63 -9.20
C ASN A 843 -31.83 -35.27 -10.47
N THR A 844 -32.00 -36.25 -11.35
CA THR A 844 -32.70 -36.08 -12.64
C THR A 844 -34.13 -35.54 -12.49
N ASN A 845 -34.85 -35.95 -11.43
CA ASN A 845 -36.22 -35.50 -11.17
C ASN A 845 -36.29 -34.00 -10.89
N PHE A 846 -35.42 -33.49 -10.01
CA PHE A 846 -35.37 -32.06 -9.71
C PHE A 846 -34.89 -31.25 -10.92
N SER A 847 -33.89 -31.72 -11.66
CA SER A 847 -33.45 -31.08 -12.90
C SER A 847 -34.60 -30.92 -13.91
N ALA A 848 -35.44 -31.94 -14.08
CA ALA A 848 -36.61 -31.85 -14.94
C ALA A 848 -37.63 -30.80 -14.45
N GLN A 849 -37.83 -30.68 -13.13
CA GLN A 849 -38.70 -29.65 -12.54
C GLN A 849 -38.15 -28.24 -12.77
N LEU A 850 -36.85 -28.03 -12.49
CA LEU A 850 -36.17 -26.74 -12.62
C LEU A 850 -36.19 -26.24 -14.08
N LEU A 851 -35.92 -27.12 -15.04
CA LEU A 851 -35.91 -26.78 -16.47
C LEU A 851 -37.31 -26.51 -17.03
N SER A 852 -38.36 -26.97 -16.34
CA SER A 852 -39.77 -26.75 -16.71
C SER A 852 -40.38 -25.53 -16.02
N GLU A 853 -39.62 -24.77 -15.24
CA GLU A 853 -40.13 -23.68 -14.42
C GLU A 853 -40.54 -22.45 -15.26
N PRO A 854 -41.80 -21.98 -15.20
CA PRO A 854 -42.29 -20.91 -16.09
C PRO A 854 -41.55 -19.58 -15.94
N ALA A 855 -41.14 -19.24 -14.71
CA ALA A 855 -40.44 -17.99 -14.42
C ALA A 855 -39.05 -17.94 -15.08
N LEU A 856 -38.32 -19.07 -15.07
CA LEU A 856 -37.03 -19.21 -15.72
C LEU A 856 -37.16 -19.02 -17.24
N LEU A 857 -38.14 -19.69 -17.85
CA LEU A 857 -38.39 -19.61 -19.29
C LEU A 857 -38.76 -18.18 -19.73
N ALA A 858 -39.57 -17.47 -18.93
CA ALA A 858 -39.91 -16.08 -19.19
C ALA A 858 -38.68 -15.16 -19.13
N ASN A 859 -37.80 -15.33 -18.14
CA ASN A 859 -36.59 -14.52 -17.98
C ASN A 859 -35.59 -14.73 -19.14
N ILE A 860 -35.42 -15.97 -19.60
CA ILE A 860 -34.53 -16.32 -20.72
C ILE A 860 -35.08 -15.76 -22.05
N GLN A 861 -36.40 -15.77 -22.24
CA GLN A 861 -37.02 -15.19 -23.45
C GLN A 861 -36.87 -13.67 -23.50
N GLN A 862 -36.96 -12.98 -22.36
CA GLN A 862 -36.84 -11.53 -22.27
C GLN A 862 -35.41 -11.02 -22.54
N SER A 863 -34.38 -11.85 -22.31
CA SER A 863 -32.98 -11.47 -22.52
C SER A 863 -32.47 -11.64 -23.96
N GLY A 864 -33.34 -12.06 -24.90
CA GLY A 864 -32.98 -12.21 -26.31
C GLY A 864 -32.25 -13.52 -26.66
N ILE A 865 -32.15 -14.47 -25.72
CA ILE A 865 -31.64 -15.82 -26.01
C ILE A 865 -32.73 -16.57 -26.80
N SER A 866 -32.49 -16.81 -28.09
CA SER A 866 -33.41 -17.58 -28.93
C SER A 866 -33.39 -19.05 -28.52
N LEU A 867 -34.35 -19.44 -27.68
CA LEU A 867 -34.69 -20.84 -27.43
C LEU A 867 -35.31 -21.42 -28.71
N LYS A 868 -34.47 -21.92 -29.62
CA LYS A 868 -34.97 -22.62 -30.83
C LYS A 868 -35.66 -23.94 -30.47
N ASP A 869 -35.32 -24.53 -29.31
CA ASP A 869 -35.76 -25.83 -28.80
C ASP A 869 -35.92 -25.85 -27.25
N ASN A 870 -36.19 -27.04 -26.68
CA ASN A 870 -36.19 -27.35 -25.25
C ASN A 870 -34.92 -26.84 -24.53
N LEU A 871 -35.06 -26.25 -23.35
CA LEU A 871 -33.95 -25.72 -22.54
C LEU A 871 -32.86 -26.76 -22.25
N LEU A 872 -33.24 -28.02 -22.04
CA LEU A 872 -32.28 -29.11 -21.86
C LEU A 872 -31.40 -29.32 -23.10
N LEU A 873 -31.95 -29.20 -24.31
CA LEU A 873 -31.19 -29.35 -25.55
C LEU A 873 -30.20 -28.20 -25.77
N SER A 874 -30.52 -27.01 -25.24
CA SER A 874 -29.59 -25.87 -25.23
C SER A 874 -28.43 -26.09 -24.26
N LEU A 875 -28.68 -26.73 -23.11
CA LEU A 875 -27.60 -27.15 -22.20
C LEU A 875 -26.75 -28.27 -22.81
N VAL A 876 -27.36 -29.22 -23.52
CA VAL A 876 -26.65 -30.26 -24.28
C VAL A 876 -25.69 -29.64 -25.31
N ASP A 877 -26.16 -28.65 -26.09
CA ASP A 877 -25.30 -27.90 -27.02
C ASP A 877 -24.13 -27.24 -26.31
N MET A 878 -24.39 -26.61 -25.16
CA MET A 878 -23.36 -25.93 -24.38
C MET A 878 -22.32 -26.92 -23.82
N TRP A 879 -22.74 -28.08 -23.31
CA TRP A 879 -21.83 -29.12 -22.83
C TRP A 879 -20.96 -29.68 -23.95
N ILE A 880 -21.51 -29.89 -25.15
CA ILE A 880 -20.77 -30.34 -26.32
C ILE A 880 -19.76 -29.27 -26.77
N ASP A 881 -20.18 -28.01 -26.86
CA ASP A 881 -19.34 -26.90 -27.34
C ASP A 881 -18.21 -26.52 -26.36
N LYS A 882 -18.44 -26.64 -25.05
CA LYS A 882 -17.50 -26.16 -24.02
C LYS A 882 -16.71 -27.25 -23.30
N VAL A 883 -16.80 -28.52 -23.71
CA VAL A 883 -16.08 -29.63 -23.06
C VAL A 883 -14.55 -29.42 -23.01
N ASP A 884 -13.97 -28.87 -24.06
CA ASP A 884 -12.51 -28.62 -24.12
C ASP A 884 -12.05 -27.49 -23.18
N ASN A 885 -12.98 -26.65 -22.71
CA ASN A 885 -12.69 -25.57 -21.76
C ASN A 885 -12.89 -25.98 -20.30
N ALA A 886 -13.31 -27.23 -20.05
CA ALA A 886 -13.61 -27.77 -18.73
C ALA A 886 -12.42 -28.57 -18.18
N THR A 887 -12.30 -28.64 -16.85
CA THR A 887 -11.30 -29.51 -16.18
C THR A 887 -11.64 -30.99 -16.38
N ALA A 888 -10.68 -31.90 -16.17
CA ALA A 888 -10.90 -33.34 -16.40
C ALA A 888 -12.10 -33.92 -15.62
N ILE A 889 -12.35 -33.43 -14.39
CA ILE A 889 -13.51 -33.84 -13.58
C ILE A 889 -14.81 -33.30 -14.20
N GLN A 890 -14.83 -32.03 -14.59
CA GLN A 890 -15.99 -31.40 -15.24
C GLN A 890 -16.31 -32.01 -16.61
N GLN A 891 -15.30 -32.41 -17.38
CA GLN A 891 -15.48 -33.17 -18.62
C GLN A 891 -16.18 -34.51 -18.36
N LYS A 892 -15.83 -35.19 -17.25
CA LYS A 892 -16.52 -36.42 -16.82
C LYS A 892 -17.98 -36.14 -16.44
N GLU A 893 -18.26 -35.05 -15.74
CA GLU A 893 -19.63 -34.61 -15.41
C GLU A 893 -20.46 -34.37 -16.68
N TYR A 894 -19.91 -33.67 -17.68
CA TYR A 894 -20.55 -33.47 -18.98
C TYR A 894 -20.86 -34.79 -19.68
N ALA A 895 -19.88 -35.68 -19.80
CA ALA A 895 -20.08 -36.96 -20.46
C ALA A 895 -21.12 -37.83 -19.73
N MET A 896 -21.14 -37.82 -18.39
CA MET A 896 -22.18 -38.53 -17.62
C MET A 896 -23.56 -37.91 -17.82
N ALA A 897 -23.67 -36.58 -17.79
CA ALA A 897 -24.94 -35.90 -18.01
C ALA A 897 -25.48 -36.15 -19.42
N LEU A 898 -24.63 -36.03 -20.45
CA LEU A 898 -24.98 -36.33 -21.84
C LEU A 898 -25.41 -37.79 -22.00
N SER A 899 -24.76 -38.72 -21.31
CA SER A 899 -25.16 -40.13 -21.25
C SER A 899 -26.54 -40.31 -20.60
N VAL A 900 -26.82 -39.62 -19.48
CA VAL A 900 -28.14 -39.66 -18.83
C VAL A 900 -29.23 -39.09 -19.74
N VAL A 901 -28.94 -38.04 -20.52
CA VAL A 901 -29.89 -37.46 -21.50
C VAL A 901 -30.38 -38.48 -22.53
N LEU A 902 -29.56 -39.47 -22.90
CA LEU A 902 -29.95 -40.54 -23.82
C LEU A 902 -31.11 -41.42 -23.29
N THR A 903 -31.33 -41.42 -21.98
CA THR A 903 -32.43 -42.16 -21.34
C THR A 903 -33.74 -41.35 -21.28
N LEU A 904 -33.69 -40.05 -21.60
CA LEU A 904 -34.85 -39.17 -21.54
C LEU A 904 -35.68 -39.29 -22.83
N GLN A 905 -37.00 -39.28 -22.72
CA GLN A 905 -37.94 -39.41 -23.85
C GLN A 905 -38.07 -38.12 -24.66
N ILE A 906 -36.96 -37.61 -25.21
CA ILE A 906 -36.92 -36.38 -26.00
C ILE A 906 -36.54 -36.75 -27.44
N PRO A 907 -37.48 -36.64 -28.41
CA PRO A 907 -37.26 -37.08 -29.79
C PRO A 907 -36.02 -36.50 -30.46
N GLN A 908 -35.68 -35.25 -30.15
CA GLN A 908 -34.58 -34.47 -30.74
C GLN A 908 -33.18 -34.88 -30.24
N VAL A 909 -33.09 -35.71 -29.19
CA VAL A 909 -31.79 -36.19 -28.66
C VAL A 909 -31.11 -37.14 -29.65
N ILE A 910 -31.89 -37.93 -30.41
CA ILE A 910 -31.34 -38.89 -31.38
C ILE A 910 -30.56 -38.21 -32.51
N ASP A 911 -30.91 -36.96 -32.84
CA ASP A 911 -30.23 -36.18 -33.89
C ASP A 911 -28.83 -35.72 -33.46
N LYS A 912 -28.54 -35.69 -32.15
CA LYS A 912 -27.24 -35.33 -31.56
C LYS A 912 -26.44 -36.53 -31.05
N LEU A 913 -26.87 -37.76 -31.39
CA LEU A 913 -26.27 -38.99 -30.89
C LEU A 913 -24.77 -39.09 -31.24
N ASP A 914 -24.38 -38.67 -32.45
CA ASP A 914 -22.97 -38.66 -32.88
C ASP A 914 -22.10 -37.74 -32.00
N ASP A 915 -22.54 -36.49 -31.81
CA ASP A 915 -21.83 -35.50 -31.00
C ASP A 915 -21.72 -35.94 -29.52
N ILE A 916 -22.80 -36.46 -28.94
CA ILE A 916 -22.82 -37.00 -27.57
C ILE A 916 -21.81 -38.14 -27.41
N LEU A 917 -21.79 -39.08 -28.36
CA LEU A 917 -20.89 -40.22 -28.33
C LEU A 917 -19.43 -39.82 -28.57
N SER A 918 -19.19 -38.82 -29.42
CA SER A 918 -17.86 -38.25 -29.66
C SER A 918 -17.27 -37.67 -28.36
N VAL A 919 -18.05 -36.87 -27.62
CA VAL A 919 -17.63 -36.32 -26.33
C VAL A 919 -17.35 -37.43 -25.32
N CYS A 920 -18.29 -38.38 -25.15
CA CYS A 920 -18.09 -39.48 -24.20
C CYS A 920 -16.86 -40.34 -24.54
N THR A 921 -16.63 -40.63 -25.82
CA THR A 921 -15.47 -41.39 -26.29
C THR A 921 -14.17 -40.66 -25.99
N THR A 922 -14.12 -39.36 -26.25
CA THR A 922 -12.94 -38.51 -25.99
C THR A 922 -12.58 -38.50 -24.50
N VAL A 923 -13.58 -38.34 -23.63
CA VAL A 923 -13.38 -38.34 -22.18
C VAL A 923 -12.95 -39.72 -21.64
N ILE A 924 -13.52 -40.81 -22.17
CA ILE A 924 -13.12 -42.18 -21.79
C ILE A 924 -11.67 -42.46 -22.20
N ILE A 925 -11.26 -42.06 -23.40
CA ILE A 925 -9.90 -42.28 -23.90
C ILE A 925 -8.90 -41.38 -23.16
N GLY A 926 -9.20 -40.09 -23.02
CA GLY A 926 -8.33 -39.13 -22.32
C GLY A 926 -8.13 -39.44 -20.83
N GLY A 927 -9.18 -39.91 -20.14
CA GLY A 927 -9.10 -40.30 -18.73
C GLY A 927 -8.21 -41.52 -18.45
N ARG A 928 -7.76 -42.25 -19.49
CA ARG A 928 -6.84 -43.39 -19.35
C ARG A 928 -5.36 -42.97 -19.40
N GLU A 929 -5.04 -41.85 -20.02
CA GLU A 929 -3.66 -41.34 -20.13
C GLU A 929 -3.22 -40.56 -18.87
N VAL A 930 -4.15 -39.99 -18.09
CA VAL A 930 -3.86 -39.11 -16.94
C VAL A 930 -3.62 -39.86 -15.61
N LYS A 931 -3.52 -41.19 -15.60
CA LYS A 931 -3.30 -41.98 -14.37
C LYS A 931 -1.91 -41.82 -13.72
N THR A 932 -1.04 -40.93 -14.20
CA THR A 932 0.28 -40.65 -13.62
C THR A 932 0.31 -39.32 -12.85
N GLU A 933 0.24 -39.43 -11.53
CA GLU A 933 0.82 -38.56 -10.46
C GLU A 933 0.65 -37.02 -10.46
N ASP A 934 0.03 -36.35 -11.44
CA ASP A 934 0.04 -34.86 -11.54
C ASP A 934 -1.33 -34.13 -11.43
N ASP A 935 -2.30 -34.69 -10.67
CA ASP A 935 -3.58 -34.03 -10.34
C ASP A 935 -3.42 -32.78 -9.43
N SER A 936 -2.19 -32.35 -9.12
CA SER A 936 -1.89 -31.15 -8.33
C SER A 936 -1.81 -29.86 -9.17
N SER A 937 -1.80 -29.95 -10.50
CA SER A 937 -1.48 -28.81 -11.39
C SER A 937 -2.65 -27.85 -11.68
N GLY A 938 -3.87 -28.18 -11.24
CA GLY A 938 -5.07 -27.35 -11.46
C GLY A 938 -5.33 -26.26 -10.40
N ASP A 939 -4.69 -26.32 -9.23
CA ASP A 939 -4.97 -25.43 -8.08
C ASP A 939 -4.14 -24.13 -8.06
N ILE A 940 -3.54 -23.71 -9.19
CA ILE A 940 -2.65 -22.53 -9.25
C ILE A 940 -3.40 -21.18 -9.11
N THR A 941 -4.73 -21.16 -8.95
CA THR A 941 -5.49 -19.91 -8.75
C THR A 941 -5.99 -19.63 -7.33
N SER A 942 -5.74 -20.50 -6.34
CA SER A 942 -5.85 -20.10 -4.93
C SER A 942 -4.49 -19.66 -4.43
N SER A 943 -4.24 -18.36 -4.44
CA SER A 943 -3.11 -17.76 -3.74
C SER A 943 -3.32 -17.84 -2.23
N SER A 944 -3.29 -19.04 -1.65
CA SER A 944 -2.97 -19.22 -0.23
C SER A 944 -1.45 -19.24 -0.13
N TRP A 945 -0.92 -18.23 0.53
CA TRP A 945 0.51 -18.01 0.70
C TRP A 945 1.22 -19.25 1.24
N LEU A 946 2.37 -19.54 0.63
CA LEU A 946 3.37 -20.50 1.09
C LEU A 946 3.81 -20.12 2.52
N GLY A 947 3.27 -20.85 3.50
CA GLY A 947 3.79 -20.95 4.85
C GLY A 947 4.19 -22.38 5.12
N ASN A 948 5.50 -22.65 5.05
CA ASN A 948 6.25 -23.76 5.64
C ASN A 948 5.53 -25.12 5.82
N ASP A 949 5.97 -26.14 5.06
CA ASP A 949 5.51 -27.55 5.02
C ASP A 949 5.64 -28.35 6.34
N ASN A 950 5.61 -27.71 7.51
CA ASN A 950 5.79 -28.35 8.82
C ASN A 950 4.61 -28.19 9.79
N SER A 951 3.49 -27.59 9.38
CA SER A 951 2.26 -27.61 10.19
C SER A 951 1.41 -28.84 9.82
N GLY A 952 1.06 -29.66 10.81
CA GLY A 952 0.23 -30.84 10.61
C GLY A 952 -1.06 -30.50 9.85
N TYR A 953 -1.45 -31.36 8.90
CA TYR A 953 -2.61 -31.13 8.04
C TYR A 953 -3.84 -30.65 8.82
N SER A 954 -4.41 -29.52 8.41
CA SER A 954 -5.63 -28.98 9.03
C SER A 954 -6.78 -29.96 8.93
N SER A 955 -7.72 -29.88 9.89
CA SER A 955 -8.90 -30.74 9.89
C SER A 955 -9.73 -30.60 8.60
N LYS A 956 -9.72 -29.39 8.01
CA LYS A 956 -10.34 -29.05 6.73
C LYS A 956 -9.74 -29.83 5.57
N PHE A 957 -8.41 -29.86 5.46
CA PHE A 957 -7.73 -30.56 4.37
C PHE A 957 -8.09 -32.05 4.34
N LEU A 958 -8.07 -32.71 5.51
CA LEU A 958 -8.39 -34.13 5.63
C LEU A 958 -9.84 -34.43 5.24
N LYS A 959 -10.81 -33.64 5.72
CA LYS A 959 -12.22 -33.85 5.40
C LYS A 959 -12.57 -33.47 3.96
N LYS A 960 -11.98 -32.39 3.42
CA LYS A 960 -12.16 -31.99 2.02
C LYS A 960 -11.64 -33.07 1.07
N ARG A 961 -10.49 -33.68 1.38
CA ARG A 961 -9.97 -34.83 0.62
C ARG A 961 -10.90 -36.03 0.71
N GLN A 962 -11.40 -36.37 1.90
CA GLN A 962 -12.38 -37.44 2.07
C GLN A 962 -13.67 -37.19 1.28
N ALA A 963 -14.19 -35.97 1.28
CA ALA A 963 -15.35 -35.59 0.49
C ALA A 963 -15.10 -35.78 -1.02
N LYS A 964 -13.95 -35.30 -1.52
CA LYS A 964 -13.55 -35.49 -2.93
C LYS A 964 -13.37 -36.97 -3.31
N ASP A 965 -12.85 -37.81 -2.42
CA ASP A 965 -12.66 -39.24 -2.67
C ASP A 965 -13.98 -40.03 -2.64
N LEU A 966 -14.99 -39.51 -1.93
CA LEU A 966 -16.35 -40.05 -1.87
C LEU A 966 -17.28 -39.53 -2.99
N ASP A 967 -16.78 -38.73 -3.94
CA ASP A 967 -17.60 -38.21 -5.04
C ASP A 967 -18.18 -39.37 -5.89
N PRO A 968 -19.52 -39.53 -5.95
CA PRO A 968 -20.17 -40.57 -6.74
C PRO A 968 -19.79 -40.52 -8.23
N ILE A 969 -19.59 -39.33 -8.80
CA ILE A 969 -19.20 -39.15 -10.21
C ILE A 969 -17.76 -39.58 -10.42
N LYS A 970 -16.86 -39.29 -9.48
CA LYS A 970 -15.46 -39.76 -9.53
C LYS A 970 -15.39 -41.29 -9.49
N GLN A 971 -16.18 -41.92 -8.63
CA GLN A 971 -16.20 -43.39 -8.45
C GLN A 971 -16.93 -44.14 -9.58
N ALA A 972 -17.92 -43.52 -10.23
CA ALA A 972 -18.71 -44.17 -11.26
C ALA A 972 -17.91 -44.40 -12.57
N SER A 973 -18.13 -45.56 -13.19
CA SER A 973 -17.57 -45.90 -14.51
C SER A 973 -18.45 -45.35 -15.63
N LEU A 974 -17.94 -44.34 -16.33
CA LEU A 974 -18.61 -43.73 -17.48
C LEU A 974 -18.89 -44.75 -18.59
N GLU A 975 -17.99 -45.71 -18.81
CA GLU A 975 -18.13 -46.77 -19.82
C GLU A 975 -19.35 -47.66 -19.57
N ASN A 976 -19.54 -48.07 -18.31
CA ASN A 976 -20.65 -48.93 -17.92
C ASN A 976 -21.99 -48.17 -18.02
N ILE A 977 -22.02 -46.94 -17.50
CA ILE A 977 -23.22 -46.09 -17.55
C ILE A 977 -23.61 -45.80 -19.01
N LEU A 978 -22.65 -45.46 -19.88
CA LEU A 978 -22.92 -45.20 -21.29
C LEU A 978 -23.47 -46.45 -22.01
N ARG A 979 -22.93 -47.64 -21.72
CA ARG A 979 -23.41 -48.90 -22.31
C ARG A 979 -24.86 -49.20 -21.92
N GLU A 980 -25.24 -48.95 -20.67
CA GLU A 980 -26.60 -49.13 -20.19
C GLU A 980 -27.56 -48.09 -20.78
N ASN A 981 -27.15 -46.82 -20.77
CA ASN A 981 -27.98 -45.72 -21.28
C ASN A 981 -28.20 -45.82 -22.79
N LEU A 982 -27.23 -46.34 -23.56
CA LEU A 982 -27.42 -46.61 -25.00
C LEU A 982 -28.47 -47.70 -25.26
N LYS A 983 -28.53 -48.74 -24.41
CA LYS A 983 -29.60 -49.75 -24.52
C LYS A 983 -30.97 -49.15 -24.23
N ALA A 984 -31.06 -48.29 -23.22
CA ALA A 984 -32.29 -47.57 -22.90
C ALA A 984 -32.70 -46.63 -24.06
N CYS A 985 -31.74 -45.91 -24.65
CA CYS A 985 -31.97 -45.05 -25.81
C CYS A 985 -32.54 -45.82 -27.01
N ALA A 986 -31.94 -46.98 -27.35
CA ALA A 986 -32.44 -47.85 -28.40
C ALA A 986 -33.88 -48.33 -28.12
N ALA A 987 -34.17 -48.69 -26.87
CA ALA A 987 -35.52 -49.09 -26.45
C ALA A 987 -36.55 -47.95 -26.54
N HIS A 988 -36.15 -46.70 -26.28
CA HIS A 988 -37.05 -45.55 -26.32
C HIS A 988 -37.36 -45.04 -27.73
N HIS A 989 -36.37 -45.03 -28.64
CA HIS A 989 -36.55 -44.48 -29.99
C HIS A 989 -36.90 -45.55 -31.05
N GLY A 990 -36.66 -46.83 -30.72
CA GLY A 990 -36.87 -47.98 -31.61
C GLY A 990 -35.61 -48.35 -32.40
N ASP A 991 -35.38 -49.65 -32.59
CA ASP A 991 -34.15 -50.16 -33.21
C ASP A 991 -33.88 -49.59 -34.61
N SER A 992 -34.92 -49.32 -35.41
CA SER A 992 -34.74 -48.82 -36.78
C SER A 992 -34.20 -47.39 -36.83
N THR A 993 -34.68 -46.50 -35.95
CA THR A 993 -34.26 -45.09 -35.90
C THR A 993 -32.90 -44.96 -35.23
N PHE A 994 -32.66 -45.73 -34.17
CA PHE A 994 -31.37 -45.79 -33.48
C PHE A 994 -30.26 -46.33 -34.38
N ASN A 995 -30.48 -47.45 -35.07
CA ASN A 995 -29.51 -48.00 -36.01
C ASN A 995 -29.26 -47.05 -37.20
N ALA A 996 -30.27 -46.31 -37.65
CA ALA A 996 -30.10 -45.28 -38.67
C ALA A 996 -29.22 -44.12 -38.17
N ALA A 997 -29.39 -43.68 -36.92
CA ALA A 997 -28.54 -42.65 -36.31
C ALA A 997 -27.09 -43.12 -36.12
N ILE A 998 -26.88 -44.34 -35.60
CA ILE A 998 -25.54 -44.95 -35.49
C ILE A 998 -24.87 -45.10 -36.85
N SER A 999 -25.61 -45.45 -37.91
CA SER A 999 -25.04 -45.61 -39.26
C SER A 999 -24.54 -44.30 -39.89
N ARG A 1000 -24.90 -43.13 -39.34
CA ARG A 1000 -24.42 -41.82 -39.78
C ARG A 1000 -23.07 -41.44 -39.17
N ILE A 1001 -22.67 -42.11 -38.08
CA ILE A 1001 -21.40 -41.86 -37.39
C ILE A 1001 -20.24 -42.27 -38.30
N HIS A 1002 -19.20 -41.43 -38.37
CA HIS A 1002 -18.02 -41.72 -39.19
C HIS A 1002 -17.34 -43.04 -38.76
N PRO A 1003 -16.92 -43.92 -39.69
CA PRO A 1003 -16.36 -45.24 -39.34
C PRO A 1003 -15.18 -45.23 -38.36
N SER A 1004 -14.34 -44.19 -38.41
CA SER A 1004 -13.22 -44.03 -37.46
C SER A 1004 -13.69 -43.70 -36.04
N SER A 1005 -14.66 -42.80 -35.89
CA SER A 1005 -15.24 -42.42 -34.60
C SER A 1005 -16.01 -43.59 -33.99
N PHE A 1006 -16.71 -44.36 -34.84
CA PHE A 1006 -17.38 -45.59 -34.40
C PHE A 1006 -16.40 -46.68 -33.94
N ALA A 1007 -15.25 -46.84 -34.62
CA ALA A 1007 -14.19 -47.75 -34.19
C ALA A 1007 -13.55 -47.31 -32.86
N GLN A 1008 -13.33 -46.00 -32.66
CA GLN A 1008 -12.85 -45.45 -31.39
C GLN A 1008 -13.87 -45.65 -30.25
N LEU A 1009 -15.16 -45.46 -30.51
CA LEU A 1009 -16.22 -45.73 -29.55
C LEU A 1009 -16.26 -47.23 -29.17
N GLN A 1010 -16.15 -48.13 -30.15
CA GLN A 1010 -16.05 -49.57 -29.89
C GLN A 1010 -14.80 -49.90 -29.07
N GLN A 1011 -13.65 -49.28 -29.37
CA GLN A 1011 -12.43 -49.45 -28.59
C GLN A 1011 -12.63 -48.96 -27.16
N ALA A 1012 -13.20 -47.77 -26.95
CA ALA A 1012 -13.47 -47.19 -25.65
C ALA A 1012 -14.42 -48.06 -24.81
N LEU A 1013 -15.46 -48.64 -25.43
CA LEU A 1013 -16.44 -49.49 -24.74
C LEU A 1013 -16.03 -50.96 -24.58
N ASN A 1014 -15.07 -51.48 -25.34
CA ASN A 1014 -14.65 -52.90 -25.30
C ASN A 1014 -13.40 -53.17 -24.46
N SER A 1015 -12.76 -52.14 -23.92
CA SER A 1015 -11.50 -52.24 -23.18
C SER A 1015 -11.69 -52.14 -21.66
N ALA A 1016 -12.65 -52.92 -21.16
CA ALA A 1016 -12.81 -53.23 -19.74
C ALA A 1016 -12.00 -54.47 -19.37
#